data_AF-A0AAU0UTG4-F1
#
_entry.id   AF-A0AAU0UTG4-F1
#
_cell.length_a   1.000
_cell.length_b   1.000
_cell.length_c   1.000
_cell.angle_alpha   90.00
_cell.angle_beta   90.00
_cell.angle_gamma   90.00
#
_symmetry.space_group_name_H-M   'P 1'
#
loop_
_entity.id
_entity.type
_entity.pdbx_description
1 polymer ?
#
loop_
_entity_poly.entity_id
_entity_poly.type
_entity_poly.pdbx_seq_one_letter_code
_entity_poly.pdbx_strand_id
1 'polypeptide(L)'
;MAFNYFGRVLTVLILTTVMLVGAAQAAAGADTIRIVVDGQPINSSPAPFIQKGRTLVPVRLVSETLGAQVDWHKEDKTVTIVKADKDVKLRIDNRLVDYDRGNEFGVTDVSPEIFNGRTFVPLRLVSNALGVAVEWDNDSRTVFVDSDGVAAITPFFEMDIQTVQPGQTIPGITQLAVIFKNDDPSGAAEVKYLLLDPETGRGPVIARGDDINAAYQWLPDQLHSGSRVLAAVINDKNGRFLAGSVVPVQVAVSPWVALTGLQSGQDIVDSVSFKADLNFVAEYVRYEITNQVTGNVITTGEADPQGAYSWTPQLTDNGKTIVRAFAYDRYGNAHESEPVAINVNVKRQLTLRGIAPGASVERPDTLYLSRNFAISQVDYLVKNVETGKEEILASQKGYASYRWFPVPQQVGTWELTARVKDDAGNVFTSNSIKVKVPGTPLLLLKTVGPEEVLTGTTKLKCETNVPLNDITYYLIDSQTGAKRVIASGNDVTAEYSWTPQEEDEGQWRIQAEAVTAEGKKLITEAVPIRVYLGKTYQSRPVIEKSKFLDFAANLAKESREKTGMSAALQTAQAILETGWGQYTPVDKYTGQMSYNLFGIKGKGSAGSVISNTWEEYNGNKFRVDAAFRAYANAGQSWTDHKKLLLSASRYQPFREVMYDGTLGAWALKRAGYATDSQYPLKLMRIIKLYDLHLLDEEGI
;
A
#
# COMPACT_ATOMS: atom_id res chain seq x y z
N MET A 1 40.52 -58.86 -25.47
CA MET A 1 41.58 -59.88 -25.38
C MET A 1 42.32 -59.64 -24.08
N ALA A 2 42.20 -60.58 -23.15
CA ALA A 2 43.01 -60.64 -21.93
C ALA A 2 44.42 -61.17 -22.26
N PHE A 3 45.40 -60.88 -21.39
CA PHE A 3 46.59 -61.65 -20.97
C PHE A 3 47.59 -60.62 -20.37
N ASN A 4 47.70 -60.49 -19.04
CA ASN A 4 48.56 -61.26 -18.10
C ASN A 4 50.06 -60.83 -18.18
N TYR A 5 50.93 -60.84 -17.16
CA TYR A 5 51.09 -61.70 -15.97
C TYR A 5 51.97 -61.01 -14.90
N PHE A 6 51.82 -61.51 -13.67
CA PHE A 6 52.54 -61.29 -12.42
C PHE A 6 54.07 -61.50 -12.44
N GLY A 7 54.74 -60.93 -11.42
CA GLY A 7 56.00 -61.47 -10.89
C GLY A 7 56.48 -60.75 -9.62
N ARG A 8 56.15 -61.29 -8.43
CA ARG A 8 56.73 -60.93 -7.13
C ARG A 8 57.80 -61.98 -6.76
N VAL A 9 58.95 -61.55 -6.22
CA VAL A 9 59.80 -62.37 -5.31
C VAL A 9 60.37 -61.48 -4.21
N LEU A 10 60.39 -62.03 -3.00
CA LEU A 10 60.62 -61.41 -1.69
C LEU A 10 61.71 -62.21 -0.94
N THR A 11 62.77 -61.59 -0.40
CA THR A 11 63.65 -62.09 0.70
C THR A 11 64.55 -60.90 1.14
N VAL A 12 64.41 -60.20 2.28
CA VAL A 12 64.55 -60.45 3.75
C VAL A 12 65.99 -60.63 4.28
N LEU A 13 66.52 -59.61 5.01
CA LEU A 13 67.36 -59.65 6.24
C LEU A 13 67.68 -58.18 6.67
N ILE A 14 67.08 -57.53 7.68
CA ILE A 14 67.19 -57.57 9.16
C ILE A 14 68.43 -56.84 9.77
N LEU A 15 68.10 -55.78 10.55
CA LEU A 15 68.76 -55.15 11.72
C LEU A 15 70.08 -54.33 11.58
N THR A 16 70.03 -53.00 11.82
CA THR A 16 70.25 -52.37 13.15
C THR A 16 69.96 -50.85 13.15
N THR A 17 69.19 -50.42 14.16
CA THR A 17 68.86 -49.06 14.64
C THR A 17 70.08 -48.33 15.22
N VAL A 18 70.27 -47.00 15.22
CA VAL A 18 69.57 -45.90 15.94
C VAL A 18 70.20 -44.54 15.50
N MET A 19 69.41 -43.45 15.59
CA MET A 19 69.80 -42.05 15.88
C MET A 19 69.70 -40.95 14.79
N LEU A 20 68.61 -40.18 14.96
CA LEU A 20 68.51 -38.70 14.99
C LEU A 20 68.71 -37.85 13.71
N VAL A 21 67.58 -37.21 13.35
CA VAL A 21 67.39 -35.78 13.07
C VAL A 21 67.99 -35.20 11.80
N GLY A 22 67.10 -34.75 10.91
CA GLY A 22 67.42 -33.72 9.92
C GLY A 22 66.39 -33.64 8.80
N ALA A 23 65.66 -32.52 8.76
CA ALA A 23 64.78 -32.06 7.67
C ALA A 23 63.36 -32.65 7.59
N ALA A 24 62.54 -32.29 8.57
CA ALA A 24 61.12 -32.01 8.35
C ALA A 24 60.73 -30.73 9.10
N GLN A 25 61.29 -29.59 8.66
CA GLN A 25 60.77 -28.27 9.02
C GLN A 25 60.91 -27.34 7.81
N ALA A 26 59.84 -27.22 7.05
CA ALA A 26 59.41 -25.99 6.40
C ALA A 26 58.03 -26.25 5.78
N ALA A 27 57.13 -25.28 5.94
CA ALA A 27 55.77 -25.21 5.39
C ALA A 27 54.64 -25.90 6.19
N ALA A 28 54.47 -25.48 7.45
CA ALA A 28 53.17 -25.47 8.12
C ALA A 28 53.12 -24.27 9.09
N GLY A 29 52.89 -23.06 8.56
CA GLY A 29 52.85 -21.85 9.39
C GLY A 29 52.46 -20.54 8.71
N ALA A 30 51.91 -20.57 7.49
CA ALA A 30 51.71 -19.38 6.65
C ALA A 30 50.30 -18.73 6.71
N ASP A 31 49.28 -19.39 7.28
CA ASP A 31 47.90 -18.88 7.18
C ASP A 31 47.32 -18.26 8.47
N THR A 32 48.00 -18.40 9.62
CA THR A 32 47.51 -17.88 10.90
C THR A 32 47.87 -16.41 11.09
N ILE A 33 46.85 -15.57 11.30
CA ILE A 33 47.00 -14.16 11.65
C ILE A 33 47.50 -14.06 13.10
N ARG A 34 48.56 -13.28 13.32
CA ARG A 34 49.15 -13.04 14.65
C ARG A 34 48.73 -11.68 15.20
N ILE A 35 48.61 -11.56 16.52
CA ILE A 35 48.42 -10.29 17.21
C ILE A 35 49.61 -10.06 18.14
N VAL A 36 50.19 -8.86 18.07
CA VAL A 36 51.26 -8.39 18.94
C VAL A 36 50.80 -7.07 19.56
N VAL A 37 50.77 -6.98 20.89
CA VAL A 37 50.47 -5.75 21.62
C VAL A 37 51.72 -5.38 22.41
N ASP A 38 52.22 -4.15 22.23
CA ASP A 38 53.42 -3.63 22.90
C ASP A 38 54.65 -4.55 22.79
N GLY A 39 54.84 -5.12 21.58
CA GLY A 39 55.92 -6.05 21.28
C GLY A 39 55.72 -7.48 21.83
N GLN A 40 54.63 -7.76 22.54
CA GLN A 40 54.32 -9.09 23.09
C GLN A 40 53.30 -9.84 22.21
N PRO A 41 53.63 -11.05 21.71
CA PRO A 41 52.69 -11.85 20.95
C PRO A 41 51.55 -12.38 21.83
N ILE A 42 50.31 -12.20 21.38
CA ILE A 42 49.11 -12.69 22.05
C ILE A 42 48.57 -13.92 21.33
N ASN A 43 48.42 -15.01 22.09
CA ASN A 43 47.71 -16.19 21.61
C ASN A 43 46.21 -15.93 21.64
N SER A 44 45.57 -16.02 20.47
CA SER A 44 44.14 -15.80 20.31
C SER A 44 43.41 -17.11 20.01
N SER A 45 42.31 -17.37 20.72
CA SER A 45 41.41 -18.50 20.46
C SER A 45 39.96 -18.07 20.72
N PRO A 46 39.10 -17.97 19.68
CA PRO A 46 39.36 -18.27 18.26
C PRO A 46 40.31 -17.28 17.58
N ALA A 47 41.07 -17.75 16.59
CA ALA A 47 42.06 -16.92 15.89
C ALA A 47 41.41 -15.81 15.05
N PRO A 48 42.11 -14.66 14.83
CA PRO A 48 41.67 -13.65 13.88
C PRO A 48 41.57 -14.22 12.46
N PHE A 49 40.67 -13.65 11.66
CA PHE A 49 40.46 -14.07 10.27
C PHE A 49 40.21 -12.88 9.36
N ILE A 50 40.26 -13.11 8.04
CA ILE A 50 39.90 -12.09 7.06
C ILE A 50 38.50 -12.34 6.53
N GLN A 51 37.66 -11.31 6.59
CA GLN A 51 36.35 -11.29 5.97
C GLN A 51 36.20 -9.99 5.18
N LYS A 52 35.74 -10.08 3.93
CA LYS A 52 35.56 -8.92 3.02
C LYS A 52 36.80 -8.01 2.92
N GLY A 53 38.00 -8.61 2.95
CA GLY A 53 39.26 -7.86 2.88
C GLY A 53 39.59 -7.06 4.15
N ARG A 54 38.97 -7.39 5.29
CA ARG A 54 39.28 -6.83 6.61
C ARG A 54 39.73 -7.91 7.55
N THR A 55 40.75 -7.61 8.36
CA THR A 55 41.18 -8.45 9.48
C THR A 55 40.24 -8.22 10.65
N LEU A 56 39.52 -9.27 11.06
CA LEU A 56 38.64 -9.25 12.21
C LEU A 56 39.34 -9.90 13.40
N VAL A 57 39.27 -9.25 14.55
CA VAL A 57 39.91 -9.68 15.81
C VAL A 57 38.86 -9.85 16.91
N PRO A 58 39.08 -10.77 17.88
CA PRO A 58 38.20 -10.87 19.04
C PRO A 58 38.30 -9.60 19.89
N VAL A 59 37.21 -8.83 19.96
CA VAL A 59 37.23 -7.48 20.53
C VAL A 59 37.67 -7.49 21.99
N ARG A 60 37.11 -8.42 22.80
CA ARG A 60 37.45 -8.55 24.22
C ARG A 60 38.94 -8.77 24.44
N LEU A 61 39.54 -9.70 23.69
CA LEU A 61 40.96 -10.05 23.85
C LEU A 61 41.87 -8.84 23.63
N VAL A 62 41.66 -8.12 22.53
CA VAL A 62 42.51 -6.97 22.18
C VAL A 62 42.24 -5.82 23.14
N SER A 63 40.97 -5.50 23.41
CA SER A 63 40.60 -4.38 24.28
C SER A 63 41.02 -4.57 25.74
N GLU A 64 40.82 -5.77 26.33
CA GLU A 64 41.25 -6.04 27.71
C GLU A 64 42.77 -6.04 27.87
N THR A 65 43.52 -6.49 26.84
CA THR A 65 44.99 -6.41 26.88
C THR A 65 45.48 -4.95 26.86
N LEU A 66 44.68 -4.04 26.31
CA LEU A 66 44.93 -2.59 26.31
C LEU A 66 44.36 -1.88 27.55
N GLY A 67 43.92 -2.63 28.57
CA GLY A 67 43.40 -2.09 29.82
C GLY A 67 41.95 -1.60 29.78
N ALA A 68 41.19 -1.95 28.74
CA ALA A 68 39.76 -1.63 28.67
C ALA A 68 38.91 -2.72 29.35
N GLN A 69 37.75 -2.33 29.89
CA GLN A 69 36.71 -3.25 30.33
C GLN A 69 35.76 -3.55 29.16
N VAL A 70 35.39 -4.83 28.97
CA VAL A 70 34.50 -5.24 27.87
C VAL A 70 33.32 -6.08 28.36
N ASP A 71 32.14 -5.48 28.38
CA ASP A 71 30.90 -6.12 28.79
C ASP A 71 30.05 -6.54 27.58
N TRP A 72 29.36 -7.68 27.72
CA TRP A 72 28.42 -8.19 26.73
C TRP A 72 27.02 -8.20 27.33
N HIS A 73 26.09 -7.52 26.68
CA HIS A 73 24.68 -7.46 27.08
C HIS A 73 23.89 -8.35 26.13
N LYS A 74 23.31 -9.43 26.67
CA LYS A 74 22.73 -10.51 25.86
C LYS A 74 21.37 -10.12 25.30
N GLU A 75 20.62 -9.32 26.04
CA GLU A 75 19.24 -8.93 25.80
C GLU A 75 19.11 -8.14 24.50
N ASP A 76 20.02 -7.19 24.28
CA ASP A 76 20.05 -6.31 23.12
C ASP A 76 21.21 -6.62 22.14
N LYS A 77 22.03 -7.64 22.48
CA LYS A 77 23.21 -8.05 21.71
C LYS A 77 24.21 -6.92 21.50
N THR A 78 24.55 -6.22 22.58
CA THR A 78 25.52 -5.12 22.58
C THR A 78 26.82 -5.47 23.28
N VAL A 79 27.91 -4.87 22.83
CA VAL A 79 29.22 -4.87 23.52
C VAL A 79 29.55 -3.45 23.93
N THR A 80 29.87 -3.25 25.21
CA THR A 80 30.37 -1.96 25.72
C THR A 80 31.85 -2.08 26.06
N ILE A 81 32.66 -1.15 25.57
CA ILE A 81 34.11 -1.09 25.79
C ILE A 81 34.41 0.21 26.52
N VAL A 82 34.96 0.13 27.73
CA VAL A 82 35.24 1.31 28.56
C VAL A 82 36.74 1.36 28.88
N LYS A 83 37.39 2.48 28.55
CA LYS A 83 38.80 2.74 28.90
C LYS A 83 38.98 4.22 29.24
N ALA A 84 39.33 4.51 30.48
CA ALA A 84 39.46 5.90 30.97
C ALA A 84 38.19 6.74 30.69
N ASP A 85 38.28 7.75 29.84
CA ASP A 85 37.18 8.62 29.41
C ASP A 85 36.43 8.11 28.16
N LYS A 86 36.90 7.02 27.53
CA LYS A 86 36.28 6.42 26.34
C LYS A 86 35.21 5.40 26.72
N ASP A 87 34.07 5.47 26.04
CA ASP A 87 32.92 4.59 26.20
C ASP A 87 32.34 4.26 24.83
N VAL A 88 32.60 3.05 24.35
CA VAL A 88 32.18 2.61 23.02
C VAL A 88 31.12 1.55 23.11
N LYS A 89 29.99 1.78 22.44
CA LYS A 89 28.88 0.83 22.33
C LYS A 89 28.79 0.29 20.90
N LEU A 90 28.92 -1.03 20.78
CA LEU A 90 28.83 -1.79 19.54
C LEU A 90 27.58 -2.69 19.56
N ARG A 91 27.02 -2.94 18.38
CA ARG A 91 25.84 -3.78 18.18
C ARG A 91 26.15 -4.89 17.20
N ILE A 92 25.74 -6.12 17.49
CA ILE A 92 25.90 -7.23 16.54
C ILE A 92 25.04 -6.97 15.30
N ASP A 93 25.59 -7.28 14.13
CA ASP A 93 24.95 -7.13 12.82
C ASP A 93 24.52 -5.69 12.47
N ASN A 94 25.17 -4.68 13.06
CA ASN A 94 24.88 -3.27 12.80
C ASN A 94 26.18 -2.45 12.71
N ARG A 95 26.29 -1.59 11.69
CA ARG A 95 27.49 -0.76 11.46
C ARG A 95 27.55 0.53 12.29
N LEU A 96 26.48 0.90 12.98
CA LEU A 96 26.48 2.09 13.84
C LEU A 96 27.37 1.87 15.08
N VAL A 97 28.35 2.75 15.24
CA VAL A 97 29.24 2.82 16.39
C VAL A 97 28.93 4.07 17.18
N ASP A 98 28.72 3.93 18.48
CA ASP A 98 28.63 5.03 19.44
C ASP A 98 29.97 5.11 20.18
N TYR A 99 30.70 6.21 20.02
CA TYR A 99 32.07 6.40 20.55
C TYR A 99 32.12 7.17 21.87
N ASP A 100 31.02 7.83 22.26
CA ASP A 100 30.99 8.68 23.46
C ASP A 100 29.55 8.87 23.97
N ARG A 101 28.93 7.80 24.48
CA ARG A 101 27.62 7.85 25.18
C ARG A 101 26.54 8.68 24.47
N GLY A 102 26.46 8.58 23.15
CA GLY A 102 25.50 9.29 22.33
C GLY A 102 25.91 10.68 21.86
N ASN A 103 27.14 11.14 22.12
CA ASN A 103 27.66 12.42 21.63
C ASN A 103 28.34 12.30 20.25
N GLU A 104 29.08 11.21 20.03
CA GLU A 104 29.85 10.98 18.80
C GLU A 104 29.53 9.60 18.21
N PHE A 105 29.20 9.57 16.92
CA PHE A 105 28.85 8.34 16.20
C PHE A 105 29.70 8.16 14.95
N GLY A 106 29.86 6.91 14.51
CA GLY A 106 30.42 6.59 13.19
C GLY A 106 29.85 5.33 12.58
N VAL A 107 30.31 5.01 11.36
CA VAL A 107 29.91 3.82 10.61
C VAL A 107 31.14 2.96 10.36
N THR A 108 31.10 1.69 10.78
CA THR A 108 32.16 0.72 10.46
C THR A 108 31.90 0.02 9.12
N ASP A 109 32.96 -0.43 8.44
CA ASP A 109 32.84 -1.08 7.14
C ASP A 109 32.39 -2.55 7.21
N VAL A 110 32.71 -3.24 8.30
CA VAL A 110 32.18 -4.56 8.62
C VAL A 110 31.55 -4.51 10.00
N SER A 111 30.26 -4.84 10.07
CA SER A 111 29.51 -4.90 11.32
C SER A 111 30.14 -5.88 12.31
N PRO A 112 30.11 -5.60 13.63
CA PRO A 112 30.47 -6.58 14.66
C PRO A 112 29.65 -7.86 14.49
N GLU A 113 30.29 -9.02 14.61
CA GLU A 113 29.63 -10.31 14.44
C GLU A 113 30.04 -11.30 15.52
N ILE A 114 29.17 -12.27 15.80
CA ILE A 114 29.49 -13.38 16.70
C ILE A 114 30.01 -14.54 15.86
N PHE A 115 31.29 -14.87 16.05
CA PHE A 115 31.91 -16.05 15.44
C PHE A 115 32.48 -16.96 16.53
N ASN A 116 32.11 -18.24 16.49
CA ASN A 116 32.51 -19.24 17.50
C ASN A 116 32.31 -18.78 18.96
N GLY A 117 31.21 -18.07 19.23
CA GLY A 117 30.86 -17.59 20.58
C GLY A 117 31.73 -16.44 21.09
N ARG A 118 32.42 -15.70 20.21
CA ARG A 118 33.14 -14.46 20.52
C ARG A 118 32.73 -13.35 19.56
N THR A 119 32.75 -12.12 20.04
CA THR A 119 32.50 -10.94 19.19
C THR A 119 33.77 -10.56 18.45
N PHE A 120 33.65 -10.46 17.13
CA PHE A 120 34.70 -10.06 16.21
C PHE A 120 34.40 -8.69 15.62
N VAL A 121 35.43 -7.86 15.51
CA VAL A 121 35.34 -6.50 14.96
C VAL A 121 36.51 -6.24 14.02
N PRO A 122 36.37 -5.32 13.05
CA PRO A 122 37.49 -4.85 12.26
C PRO A 122 38.60 -4.28 13.13
N LEU A 123 39.84 -4.56 12.76
CA LEU A 123 40.99 -4.05 13.49
C LEU A 123 40.99 -2.52 13.64
N ARG A 124 40.63 -1.79 12.58
CA ARG A 124 40.50 -0.32 12.60
C ARG A 124 39.45 0.15 13.61
N LEU A 125 38.39 -0.62 13.83
CA LEU A 125 37.36 -0.27 14.80
C LEU A 125 37.93 -0.31 16.23
N VAL A 126 38.82 -1.25 16.53
CA VAL A 126 39.52 -1.28 17.83
C VAL A 126 40.39 -0.04 18.02
N SER A 127 41.12 0.36 16.97
CA SER A 127 41.94 1.58 16.97
C SER A 127 41.09 2.82 17.24
N ASN A 128 40.00 3.03 16.49
CA ASN A 128 39.07 4.14 16.70
C ASN A 128 38.42 4.10 18.10
N ALA A 129 38.04 2.91 18.58
CA ALA A 129 37.34 2.77 19.85
C ALA A 129 38.21 3.09 21.07
N LEU A 130 39.50 2.74 21.00
CA LEU A 130 40.43 2.87 22.13
C LEU A 130 41.42 4.03 21.98
N GLY A 131 41.43 4.69 20.82
CA GLY A 131 42.36 5.77 20.51
C GLY A 131 43.82 5.30 20.41
N VAL A 132 44.06 4.03 20.06
CA VAL A 132 45.40 3.43 19.99
C VAL A 132 45.86 3.23 18.56
N ALA A 133 47.17 3.35 18.32
CA ALA A 133 47.76 3.07 17.02
C ALA A 133 47.76 1.57 16.73
N VAL A 134 47.32 1.21 15.52
CA VAL A 134 47.24 -0.19 15.08
C VAL A 134 47.72 -0.31 13.65
N GLU A 135 48.65 -1.23 13.42
CA GLU A 135 49.26 -1.49 12.11
C GLU A 135 49.05 -2.93 11.67
N TRP A 136 48.86 -3.12 10.37
CA TRP A 136 48.78 -4.43 9.73
C TRP A 136 50.02 -4.64 8.88
N ASP A 137 50.83 -5.64 9.23
CA ASP A 137 51.94 -6.09 8.42
C ASP A 137 51.52 -7.27 7.53
N ASN A 138 51.49 -7.02 6.22
CA ASN A 138 50.99 -7.99 5.27
C ASN A 138 51.93 -9.19 5.08
N ASP A 139 53.25 -8.96 5.16
CA ASP A 139 54.26 -9.97 4.88
C ASP A 139 54.33 -11.01 6.01
N SER A 140 54.28 -10.58 7.26
CA SER A 140 54.26 -11.46 8.45
C SER A 140 52.86 -11.85 8.90
N ARG A 141 51.81 -11.28 8.28
CA ARG A 141 50.39 -11.47 8.64
C ARG A 141 50.12 -11.12 10.11
N THR A 142 50.73 -10.03 10.58
CA THR A 142 50.73 -9.64 11.99
C THR A 142 50.01 -8.32 12.19
N VAL A 143 49.13 -8.31 13.19
CA VAL A 143 48.53 -7.11 13.77
C VAL A 143 49.48 -6.59 14.85
N PHE A 144 49.99 -5.38 14.71
CA PHE A 144 50.73 -4.68 15.74
C PHE A 144 49.85 -3.62 16.38
N VAL A 145 49.79 -3.61 17.71
CA VAL A 145 49.07 -2.61 18.49
C VAL A 145 50.08 -1.94 19.42
N ASP A 146 50.11 -0.62 19.37
CA ASP A 146 50.92 0.23 20.24
C ASP A 146 49.98 0.96 21.21
N SER A 147 50.06 0.61 22.49
CA SER A 147 49.19 1.17 23.54
C SER A 147 49.57 2.57 23.97
N ASP A 148 50.81 3.01 23.72
CA ASP A 148 51.31 4.38 23.95
C ASP A 148 51.05 5.30 22.75
N GLY A 149 50.87 4.71 21.56
CA GLY A 149 50.51 5.43 20.35
C GLY A 149 49.08 5.97 20.38
N VAL A 150 48.91 7.29 20.32
CA VAL A 150 47.58 7.93 20.27
C VAL A 150 47.12 8.08 18.82
N ALA A 151 45.94 7.55 18.51
CA ALA A 151 45.29 7.69 17.21
C ALA A 151 43.96 8.45 17.33
N ALA A 152 43.72 9.40 16.42
CA ALA A 152 42.42 10.05 16.28
C ALA A 152 41.41 9.10 15.61
N ILE A 153 40.12 9.29 15.89
CA ILE A 153 39.06 8.59 15.15
C ILE A 153 39.14 9.00 13.68
N THR A 154 39.32 8.02 12.80
CA THR A 154 39.30 8.23 11.36
C THR A 154 38.04 7.63 10.75
N PRO A 155 37.30 8.36 9.90
CA PRO A 155 36.16 7.80 9.18
C PRO A 155 36.55 6.57 8.36
N PHE A 156 35.67 5.57 8.31
CA PHE A 156 35.87 4.40 7.43
C PHE A 156 35.62 4.75 5.96
N PHE A 157 34.89 5.84 5.70
CA PHE A 157 34.42 6.26 4.38
C PHE A 157 34.71 7.73 4.15
N GLU A 158 35.10 8.06 2.92
CA GLU A 158 35.34 9.41 2.44
C GLU A 158 34.03 10.05 1.95
N MET A 159 33.03 10.08 2.83
CA MET A 159 31.65 10.48 2.56
C MET A 159 31.05 11.19 3.77
N ASP A 160 30.35 12.30 3.54
CA ASP A 160 29.66 13.06 4.57
C ASP A 160 28.21 13.36 4.18
N ILE A 161 27.34 13.54 5.17
CA ILE A 161 26.01 14.15 4.97
C ILE A 161 26.23 15.67 4.83
N GLN A 162 25.87 16.24 3.69
CA GLN A 162 26.19 17.63 3.35
C GLN A 162 25.21 18.63 3.98
N THR A 163 23.94 18.25 4.09
CA THR A 163 22.83 19.18 4.37
C THR A 163 22.45 19.30 5.84
N VAL A 164 23.02 18.47 6.71
CA VAL A 164 22.69 18.40 8.13
C VAL A 164 23.96 18.37 8.97
N GLN A 165 24.01 19.21 10.00
CA GLN A 165 25.16 19.31 10.91
C GLN A 165 24.96 18.48 12.20
N PRO A 166 26.04 18.02 12.86
CA PRO A 166 25.94 17.36 14.17
C PRO A 166 25.21 18.22 15.20
N GLY A 167 24.25 17.61 15.89
CA GLY A 167 23.41 18.24 16.90
C GLY A 167 22.30 19.15 16.35
N GLN A 168 22.14 19.24 15.02
CA GLN A 168 21.13 20.10 14.42
C GLN A 168 19.71 19.71 14.85
N THR A 169 18.91 20.70 15.25
CA THR A 169 17.48 20.54 15.46
C THR A 169 16.76 20.45 14.12
N ILE A 170 15.90 19.45 13.96
CA ILE A 170 15.06 19.23 12.79
C ILE A 170 13.63 19.68 13.10
N PRO A 171 13.21 20.89 12.66
CA PRO A 171 11.88 21.43 12.96
C PRO A 171 10.80 21.01 11.96
N GLY A 172 11.16 20.40 10.83
CA GLY A 172 10.25 20.10 9.73
C GLY A 172 10.97 19.57 8.51
N ILE A 173 10.39 19.83 7.33
CA ILE A 173 10.95 19.41 6.02
C ILE A 173 12.44 19.73 5.94
N THR A 174 13.23 18.72 5.61
CA THR A 174 14.69 18.80 5.53
C THR A 174 15.18 18.18 4.23
N GLN A 175 16.10 18.86 3.54
CA GLN A 175 16.79 18.30 2.38
C GLN A 175 17.94 17.41 2.84
N LEU A 176 18.11 16.26 2.22
CA LEU A 176 19.12 15.26 2.51
C LEU A 176 19.97 15.04 1.27
N ALA A 177 21.27 15.33 1.37
CA ALA A 177 22.25 15.05 0.32
C ALA A 177 23.56 14.60 0.95
N VAL A 178 24.33 13.83 0.19
CA VAL A 178 25.66 13.37 0.57
C VAL A 178 26.71 14.03 -0.30
N ILE A 179 27.95 14.09 0.19
CA ILE A 179 29.10 14.52 -0.58
C ILE A 179 30.22 13.50 -0.43
N PHE A 180 30.89 13.18 -1.53
CA PHE A 180 32.07 12.33 -1.56
C PHE A 180 33.33 13.19 -1.63
N LYS A 181 34.34 12.88 -0.80
CA LYS A 181 35.61 13.62 -0.81
C LYS A 181 36.51 13.21 -1.99
N ASN A 182 36.27 12.03 -2.55
CA ASN A 182 36.95 11.46 -3.71
C ASN A 182 35.90 11.00 -4.74
N ASP A 183 36.29 10.11 -5.65
CA ASP A 183 35.36 9.48 -6.60
C ASP A 183 34.23 8.70 -5.91
N ASP A 184 33.07 8.65 -6.59
CA ASP A 184 31.90 7.89 -6.16
C ASP A 184 32.25 6.40 -5.93
N PRO A 185 31.65 5.75 -4.91
CA PRO A 185 31.88 4.33 -4.67
C PRO A 185 31.54 3.47 -5.89
N SER A 186 32.48 2.63 -6.33
CA SER A 186 32.28 1.78 -7.49
C SER A 186 31.06 0.86 -7.32
N GLY A 187 30.15 0.88 -8.30
CA GLY A 187 28.94 0.07 -8.29
C GLY A 187 27.80 0.62 -7.44
N ALA A 188 27.91 1.84 -6.92
CA ALA A 188 26.82 2.53 -6.25
C ALA A 188 25.58 2.65 -7.15
N ALA A 189 24.42 2.31 -6.59
CA ALA A 189 23.16 2.28 -7.32
C ALA A 189 22.00 2.91 -6.52
N GLU A 190 22.18 3.11 -5.21
CA GLU A 190 21.15 3.64 -4.34
C GLU A 190 21.76 4.39 -3.15
N VAL A 191 21.14 5.51 -2.77
CA VAL A 191 21.29 6.13 -1.46
C VAL A 191 20.04 5.87 -0.61
N LYS A 192 20.23 5.49 0.65
CA LYS A 192 19.18 5.42 1.68
C LYS A 192 19.53 6.30 2.85
N TYR A 193 18.54 7.01 3.37
CA TYR A 193 18.63 7.75 4.61
C TYR A 193 17.80 7.06 5.68
N LEU A 194 18.39 6.82 6.85
CA LEU A 194 17.73 6.21 7.99
C LEU A 194 17.75 7.16 9.18
N LEU A 195 16.70 7.12 9.99
CA LEU A 195 16.64 7.86 11.25
C LEU A 195 16.71 6.88 12.42
N LEU A 196 17.93 6.61 12.89
CA LEU A 196 18.19 5.58 13.86
C LEU A 196 17.92 6.06 15.29
N ASP A 197 17.33 5.19 16.08
CA ASP A 197 17.32 5.31 17.53
C ASP A 197 18.76 5.10 18.07
N PRO A 198 19.29 6.04 18.87
CA PRO A 198 20.67 5.97 19.37
C PRO A 198 20.96 4.76 20.26
N GLU A 199 19.95 4.15 20.88
CA GLU A 199 20.09 2.99 21.76
C GLU A 199 20.06 1.68 20.98
N THR A 200 19.09 1.52 20.09
CA THR A 200 18.96 0.27 19.31
C THR A 200 19.81 0.26 18.05
N GLY A 201 20.22 1.44 17.56
CA GLY A 201 20.87 1.62 16.27
C GLY A 201 19.99 1.26 15.08
N ARG A 202 18.67 1.17 15.27
CA ARG A 202 17.68 0.82 14.26
C ARG A 202 16.68 1.93 14.08
N GLY A 203 16.11 2.04 12.89
CA GLY A 203 15.09 3.04 12.61
C GLY A 203 14.52 2.92 11.20
N PRO A 204 13.51 3.73 10.88
CA PRO A 204 12.91 3.72 9.56
C PRO A 204 13.85 4.31 8.51
N VAL A 205 13.65 3.87 7.27
CA VAL A 205 14.11 4.63 6.10
C VAL A 205 13.22 5.87 5.99
N ILE A 206 13.83 7.04 5.86
CA ILE A 206 13.13 8.33 5.80
C ILE A 206 13.18 8.98 4.41
N ALA A 207 14.17 8.60 3.61
CA ALA A 207 14.31 8.97 2.20
C ALA A 207 15.21 7.94 1.49
N ARG A 208 15.04 7.78 0.18
CA ARG A 208 15.91 6.95 -0.67
C ARG A 208 15.79 7.35 -2.14
N GLY A 209 16.79 6.99 -2.93
CA GLY A 209 16.68 7.01 -4.39
C GLY A 209 17.90 6.50 -5.12
N ASP A 210 17.77 6.39 -6.43
CA ASP A 210 18.74 5.72 -7.31
C ASP A 210 19.85 6.67 -7.80
N ASP A 211 19.65 7.99 -7.67
CA ASP A 211 20.69 8.99 -7.92
C ASP A 211 21.37 9.36 -6.61
N ILE A 212 22.57 8.82 -6.38
CA ILE A 212 23.34 9.02 -5.15
C ILE A 212 23.84 10.45 -4.95
N ASN A 213 23.83 11.27 -6.00
CA ASN A 213 24.31 12.66 -5.97
C ASN A 213 23.15 13.67 -5.91
N ALA A 214 21.90 13.20 -5.95
CA ALA A 214 20.71 14.04 -5.83
C ALA A 214 20.40 14.40 -4.37
N ALA A 215 19.64 15.49 -4.20
CA ALA A 215 19.03 15.85 -2.93
C ALA A 215 17.63 15.22 -2.80
N TYR A 216 17.32 14.72 -1.62
CA TYR A 216 16.04 14.10 -1.29
C TYR A 216 15.34 14.83 -0.16
N GLN A 217 14.04 15.05 -0.30
CA GLN A 217 13.25 15.74 0.72
C GLN A 217 12.74 14.75 1.76
N TRP A 218 13.03 15.01 3.03
CA TRP A 218 12.47 14.29 4.16
C TRP A 218 11.39 15.11 4.87
N LEU A 219 10.20 14.51 5.04
CA LEU A 219 9.12 15.02 5.86
C LEU A 219 9.11 14.27 7.21
N PRO A 220 9.43 14.91 8.34
CA PRO A 220 9.55 14.21 9.62
C PRO A 220 8.21 13.80 10.21
N ASP A 221 8.19 12.61 10.82
CA ASP A 221 7.11 12.10 11.66
C ASP A 221 7.44 12.32 13.14
N GLN A 222 6.48 12.85 13.90
CA GLN A 222 6.60 13.06 15.34
C GLN A 222 6.82 11.78 16.15
N LEU A 223 6.54 10.60 15.59
CA LEU A 223 6.91 9.30 16.20
C LEU A 223 8.38 9.25 16.57
N HIS A 224 9.23 9.86 15.74
CA HIS A 224 10.67 9.77 15.89
C HIS A 224 11.27 11.04 16.52
N SER A 225 10.47 11.78 17.30
CA SER A 225 10.94 12.94 18.06
C SER A 225 11.98 12.54 19.11
N GLY A 226 12.89 13.46 19.41
CA GLY A 226 13.99 13.27 20.35
C GLY A 226 15.36 13.16 19.66
N SER A 227 16.36 12.75 20.42
CA SER A 227 17.71 12.53 19.92
C SER A 227 17.72 11.31 18.99
N ARG A 228 18.28 11.48 17.80
CA ARG A 228 18.36 10.47 16.75
C ARG A 228 19.71 10.51 16.06
N VAL A 229 20.04 9.46 15.33
CA VAL A 229 21.19 9.44 14.43
C VAL A 229 20.69 9.36 12.99
N LEU A 230 20.91 10.43 12.24
CA LEU A 230 20.66 10.43 10.80
C LEU A 230 21.80 9.67 10.12
N ALA A 231 21.48 8.59 9.43
CA ALA A 231 22.44 7.81 8.66
C ALA A 231 22.17 7.97 7.16
N ALA A 232 23.23 8.11 6.37
CA ALA A 232 23.19 7.98 4.92
C ALA A 232 23.99 6.73 4.51
N VAL A 233 23.42 5.89 3.66
CA VAL A 233 23.96 4.59 3.27
C VAL A 233 23.93 4.46 1.76
N ILE A 234 25.07 4.10 1.17
CA ILE A 234 25.21 3.81 -0.26
C ILE A 234 25.24 2.31 -0.48
N ASN A 235 24.37 1.82 -1.36
CA ASN A 235 24.26 0.40 -1.69
C ASN A 235 24.52 0.15 -3.18
N ASP A 236 24.97 -1.06 -3.50
CA ASP A 236 24.99 -1.58 -4.86
C ASP A 236 23.58 -2.01 -5.32
N LYS A 237 23.45 -2.38 -6.59
CA LYS A 237 22.18 -2.86 -7.18
C LYS A 237 21.59 -4.12 -6.54
N ASN A 238 22.36 -4.84 -5.73
CA ASN A 238 21.93 -6.03 -4.98
C ASN A 238 21.64 -5.70 -3.51
N GLY A 239 21.65 -4.43 -3.12
CA GLY A 239 21.44 -3.97 -1.75
C GLY A 239 22.64 -4.18 -0.84
N ARG A 240 23.85 -4.39 -1.37
CA ARG A 240 25.06 -4.53 -0.55
C ARG A 240 25.62 -3.16 -0.19
N PHE A 241 25.87 -2.96 1.10
CA PHE A 241 26.51 -1.77 1.65
C PHE A 241 27.89 -1.50 1.02
N LEU A 242 28.12 -0.26 0.58
CA LEU A 242 29.37 0.23 -0.02
C LEU A 242 30.03 1.32 0.82
N ALA A 243 29.23 2.28 1.32
CA ALA A 243 29.69 3.39 2.14
C ALA A 243 28.58 3.93 3.02
N GLY A 244 28.93 4.63 4.08
CA GLY A 244 27.95 5.33 4.91
C GLY A 244 28.54 6.42 5.77
N SER A 245 27.67 7.32 6.21
CA SER A 245 27.99 8.45 7.10
C SER A 245 26.84 8.65 8.08
N VAL A 246 27.13 9.15 9.28
CA VAL A 246 26.14 9.38 10.34
C VAL A 246 26.33 10.73 10.98
N VAL A 247 25.22 11.34 11.37
CA VAL A 247 25.19 12.64 12.06
C VAL A 247 24.15 12.56 13.19
N PRO A 248 24.52 12.82 14.46
CA PRO A 248 23.54 12.95 15.53
C PRO A 248 22.67 14.20 15.29
N VAL A 249 21.36 14.08 15.51
CA VAL A 249 20.39 15.16 15.30
C VAL A 249 19.35 15.17 16.42
N GLN A 250 18.69 16.32 16.61
CA GLN A 250 17.55 16.45 17.51
C GLN A 250 16.27 16.64 16.70
N VAL A 251 15.42 15.62 16.62
CA VAL A 251 14.12 15.75 15.95
C VAL A 251 13.14 16.43 16.89
N ALA A 252 12.77 17.68 16.59
CA ALA A 252 11.83 18.47 17.36
C ALA A 252 10.94 19.24 16.39
N VAL A 253 10.01 18.50 15.77
CA VAL A 253 9.08 19.04 14.78
C VAL A 253 8.29 20.18 15.41
N SER A 254 8.28 21.34 14.75
CA SER A 254 7.43 22.49 15.07
C SER A 254 6.34 22.54 14.00
N PRO A 255 5.19 21.87 14.22
CA PRO A 255 4.19 21.68 13.18
C PRO A 255 3.62 23.03 12.73
N TRP A 256 3.53 23.22 11.42
CA TRP A 256 2.76 24.31 10.84
C TRP A 256 1.85 23.77 9.74
N VAL A 257 0.75 24.48 9.52
CA VAL A 257 -0.20 24.21 8.45
C VAL A 257 -0.44 25.51 7.70
N ALA A 258 -0.35 25.46 6.37
CA ALA A 258 -0.74 26.57 5.52
C ALA A 258 -1.86 26.11 4.58
N LEU A 259 -2.87 26.97 4.38
CA LEU A 259 -3.91 26.72 3.39
C LEU A 259 -3.51 27.38 2.07
N THR A 260 -3.36 26.59 1.01
CA THR A 260 -3.00 27.09 -0.33
C THR A 260 -4.07 26.76 -1.37
N GLY A 261 -4.11 27.55 -2.45
CA GLY A 261 -5.16 27.49 -3.48
C GLY A 261 -6.31 28.50 -3.28
N LEU A 262 -6.32 29.23 -2.15
CA LEU A 262 -7.21 30.36 -1.90
C LEU A 262 -6.41 31.64 -1.66
N GLN A 263 -7.00 32.78 -2.00
CA GLN A 263 -6.45 34.11 -1.70
C GLN A 263 -7.41 34.91 -0.84
N SER A 264 -6.87 35.74 0.06
CA SER A 264 -7.70 36.62 0.89
C SER A 264 -8.49 37.61 0.02
N GLY A 265 -9.79 37.71 0.25
CA GLY A 265 -10.73 38.53 -0.53
C GLY A 265 -11.15 37.94 -1.88
N GLN A 266 -10.73 36.71 -2.21
CA GLN A 266 -11.09 36.06 -3.47
C GLN A 266 -12.60 35.84 -3.58
N ASP A 267 -13.17 36.17 -4.75
CA ASP A 267 -14.56 35.88 -5.08
C ASP A 267 -14.70 34.46 -5.65
N ILE A 268 -15.51 33.62 -4.98
CA ILE A 268 -15.83 32.26 -5.38
C ILE A 268 -17.21 32.24 -6.03
N VAL A 269 -17.25 32.04 -7.34
CA VAL A 269 -18.48 32.05 -8.16
C VAL A 269 -18.90 30.68 -8.67
N ASP A 270 -18.04 29.67 -8.49
CA ASP A 270 -18.25 28.24 -8.80
C ASP A 270 -17.36 27.40 -7.88
N SER A 271 -17.11 26.14 -8.23
CA SER A 271 -16.26 25.20 -7.53
C SER A 271 -14.82 25.71 -7.43
N VAL A 272 -14.20 25.50 -6.26
CA VAL A 272 -12.82 25.90 -5.98
C VAL A 272 -12.07 24.72 -5.37
N SER A 273 -10.75 24.65 -5.61
CA SER A 273 -9.89 23.63 -5.01
C SER A 273 -8.79 24.28 -4.19
N PHE A 274 -8.51 23.69 -3.03
CA PHE A 274 -7.48 24.15 -2.09
C PHE A 274 -6.88 22.96 -1.36
N LYS A 275 -5.71 23.13 -0.75
CA LYS A 275 -5.01 22.06 -0.05
C LYS A 275 -4.31 22.58 1.19
N ALA A 276 -3.94 21.65 2.07
CA ALA A 276 -3.05 21.95 3.18
C ALA A 276 -1.60 21.73 2.73
N ASP A 277 -0.72 22.67 3.00
CA ASP A 277 0.73 22.48 2.95
C ASP A 277 1.23 22.34 4.40
N LEU A 278 2.13 21.38 4.62
CA LEU A 278 2.54 20.88 5.93
C LEU A 278 4.05 20.68 5.98
N ASN A 279 4.66 20.76 7.18
CA ASN A 279 6.05 20.37 7.42
C ASN A 279 6.24 19.09 8.24
N PHE A 280 5.17 18.35 8.49
CA PHE A 280 5.17 17.11 9.26
C PHE A 280 4.26 16.08 8.59
N VAL A 281 4.46 14.80 8.93
CA VAL A 281 3.56 13.73 8.52
C VAL A 281 2.24 13.82 9.30
N ALA A 282 1.15 14.12 8.60
CA ALA A 282 -0.22 14.04 9.12
C ALA A 282 -0.90 12.73 8.69
N GLU A 283 -1.78 12.18 9.53
CA GLU A 283 -2.62 11.03 9.16
C GLU A 283 -3.74 11.45 8.21
N TYR A 284 -4.35 12.62 8.42
CA TYR A 284 -5.38 13.21 7.56
C TYR A 284 -5.50 14.71 7.79
N VAL A 285 -6.22 15.38 6.87
CA VAL A 285 -6.63 16.78 7.02
C VAL A 285 -8.15 16.89 7.00
N ARG A 286 -8.67 17.94 7.64
CA ARG A 286 -10.06 18.41 7.54
C ARG A 286 -10.05 19.91 7.26
N TYR A 287 -11.11 20.39 6.62
CA TYR A 287 -11.30 21.82 6.39
C TYR A 287 -12.56 22.29 7.10
N GLU A 288 -12.48 23.49 7.68
CA GLU A 288 -13.62 24.21 8.22
C GLU A 288 -13.92 25.39 7.31
N ILE A 289 -15.17 25.50 6.88
CA ILE A 289 -15.68 26.57 6.02
C ILE A 289 -16.82 27.25 6.77
N THR A 290 -16.56 28.47 7.22
CA THR A 290 -17.44 29.21 8.12
C THR A 290 -17.99 30.44 7.43
N ASN A 291 -19.29 30.47 7.16
CA ASN A 291 -19.97 31.65 6.64
C ASN A 291 -20.19 32.65 7.80
N GLN A 292 -19.54 33.82 7.71
CA GLN A 292 -19.55 34.82 8.77
C GLN A 292 -20.87 35.59 8.88
N VAL A 293 -21.73 35.51 7.88
CA VAL A 293 -23.03 36.20 7.87
C VAL A 293 -24.09 35.35 8.55
N THR A 294 -24.14 34.05 8.22
CA THR A 294 -25.14 33.11 8.75
C THR A 294 -24.68 32.40 10.03
N GLY A 295 -23.37 32.35 10.27
CA GLY A 295 -22.78 31.55 11.35
C GLY A 295 -22.70 30.05 11.03
N ASN A 296 -23.09 29.63 9.83
CA ASN A 296 -23.02 28.23 9.42
C ASN A 296 -21.57 27.78 9.26
N VAL A 297 -21.27 26.61 9.82
CA VAL A 297 -19.94 25.96 9.76
C VAL A 297 -20.08 24.62 9.05
N ILE A 298 -19.27 24.43 8.00
CA ILE A 298 -19.14 23.16 7.29
C ILE A 298 -17.78 22.57 7.63
N THR A 299 -17.76 21.36 8.19
CA THR A 299 -16.53 20.59 8.41
C THR A 299 -16.47 19.44 7.41
N THR A 300 -15.36 19.31 6.69
CA THR A 300 -15.18 18.24 5.72
C THR A 300 -14.91 16.90 6.40
N GLY A 301 -15.10 15.81 5.65
CA GLY A 301 -14.55 14.51 6.02
C GLY A 301 -13.02 14.51 6.02
N GLU A 302 -12.45 13.40 6.48
CA GLU A 302 -11.00 13.16 6.51
C GLU A 302 -10.46 12.99 5.08
N ALA A 303 -9.46 13.78 4.73
CA ALA A 303 -8.91 13.86 3.39
C ALA A 303 -7.38 13.63 3.38
N ASP A 304 -6.86 13.37 2.18
CA ASP A 304 -5.44 13.18 1.90
C ASP A 304 -4.66 14.46 2.24
N PRO A 305 -3.69 14.42 3.17
CA PRO A 305 -2.85 15.59 3.50
C PRO A 305 -2.06 16.18 2.33
N GLN A 306 -1.78 15.39 1.30
CA GLN A 306 -1.07 15.84 0.09
C GLN A 306 -2.02 16.11 -1.09
N GLY A 307 -3.30 15.81 -0.93
CA GLY A 307 -4.32 15.96 -1.96
C GLY A 307 -4.97 17.34 -1.93
N ALA A 308 -5.48 17.77 -3.09
CA ALA A 308 -6.39 18.91 -3.15
C ALA A 308 -7.80 18.49 -2.73
N TYR A 309 -8.46 19.35 -1.98
CA TYR A 309 -9.89 19.27 -1.69
C TYR A 309 -10.66 20.20 -2.61
N SER A 310 -11.68 19.67 -3.29
CA SER A 310 -12.58 20.44 -4.12
C SER A 310 -13.89 20.71 -3.39
N TRP A 311 -14.25 21.99 -3.28
CA TRP A 311 -15.50 22.45 -2.70
C TRP A 311 -16.39 23.10 -3.75
N THR A 312 -17.65 22.69 -3.81
CA THR A 312 -18.69 23.32 -4.64
C THR A 312 -19.71 23.99 -3.72
N PRO A 313 -19.66 25.34 -3.56
CA PRO A 313 -20.56 26.05 -2.66
C PRO A 313 -22.03 25.96 -3.07
N GLN A 314 -22.91 25.93 -2.08
CA GLN A 314 -24.35 26.09 -2.26
C GLN A 314 -24.75 27.58 -2.23
N LEU A 315 -25.92 27.91 -2.75
CA LEU A 315 -26.48 29.27 -2.74
C LEU A 315 -26.64 29.81 -1.32
N THR A 316 -26.87 28.93 -0.34
CA THR A 316 -26.91 29.25 1.09
C THR A 316 -25.56 29.62 1.69
N ASP A 317 -24.47 29.31 0.98
CA ASP A 317 -23.11 29.60 1.42
C ASP A 317 -22.65 31.00 0.99
N ASN A 318 -23.45 31.72 0.18
CA ASN A 318 -23.14 33.09 -0.26
C ASN A 318 -22.89 34.03 0.93
N GLY A 319 -21.87 34.89 0.78
CA GLY A 319 -21.43 35.83 1.80
C GLY A 319 -19.95 35.69 2.15
N LYS A 320 -19.52 36.52 3.11
CA LYS A 320 -18.16 36.48 3.64
C LYS A 320 -17.93 35.16 4.35
N THR A 321 -16.86 34.45 3.98
CA THR A 321 -16.57 33.10 4.45
C THR A 321 -15.10 32.99 4.86
N ILE A 322 -14.84 32.28 5.95
CA ILE A 322 -13.49 31.93 6.40
C ILE A 322 -13.25 30.45 6.14
N VAL A 323 -12.09 30.11 5.58
CA VAL A 323 -11.64 28.72 5.44
C VAL A 323 -10.40 28.48 6.30
N ARG A 324 -10.39 27.35 7.03
CA ARG A 324 -9.23 26.85 7.80
C ARG A 324 -8.92 25.41 7.42
N ALA A 325 -7.65 25.04 7.43
CA ALA A 325 -7.22 23.64 7.38
C ALA A 325 -6.80 23.17 8.78
N PHE A 326 -7.16 21.94 9.12
CA PHE A 326 -6.73 21.23 10.33
C PHE A 326 -6.03 19.95 9.90
N ALA A 327 -4.75 19.82 10.22
CA ALA A 327 -3.97 18.61 9.97
C ALA A 327 -3.76 17.85 11.28
N TYR A 328 -4.05 16.54 11.26
CA TYR A 328 -4.00 15.71 12.45
C TYR A 328 -2.75 14.82 12.40
N ASP A 329 -1.91 14.92 13.44
CA ASP A 329 -0.79 14.01 13.59
C ASP A 329 -1.24 12.61 14.06
N ARG A 330 -0.29 11.67 14.12
CA ARG A 330 -0.56 10.29 14.53
C ARG A 330 -1.02 10.10 15.97
N TYR A 331 -0.84 11.10 16.82
CA TYR A 331 -1.34 11.10 18.19
C TYR A 331 -2.77 11.66 18.26
N GLY A 332 -3.28 12.19 17.14
CA GLY A 332 -4.59 12.79 17.02
C GLY A 332 -4.61 14.26 17.40
N ASN A 333 -3.46 14.91 17.60
CA ASN A 333 -3.44 16.35 17.85
C ASN A 333 -3.67 17.09 16.53
N ALA A 334 -4.53 18.11 16.58
CA ALA A 334 -4.82 18.97 15.46
C ALA A 334 -3.86 20.17 15.45
N HIS A 335 -3.33 20.47 14.26
CA HIS A 335 -2.57 21.68 13.96
C HIS A 335 -3.36 22.47 12.93
N GLU A 336 -3.55 23.77 13.13
CA GLU A 336 -4.43 24.59 12.30
C GLU A 336 -3.65 25.58 11.43
N SER A 337 -4.24 25.95 10.30
CA SER A 337 -3.73 27.02 9.45
C SER A 337 -4.25 28.38 9.91
N GLU A 338 -3.53 29.44 9.53
CA GLU A 338 -4.13 30.76 9.49
C GLU A 338 -5.41 30.75 8.63
N PRO A 339 -6.45 31.51 9.02
CA PRO A 339 -7.70 31.57 8.27
C PRO A 339 -7.55 32.35 6.96
N VAL A 340 -8.14 31.85 5.88
CA VAL A 340 -8.25 32.59 4.61
C VAL A 340 -9.69 33.09 4.46
N ALA A 341 -9.85 34.41 4.42
CA ALA A 341 -11.15 35.05 4.19
C ALA A 341 -11.43 35.15 2.69
N ILE A 342 -12.59 34.66 2.25
CA ILE A 342 -13.06 34.68 0.86
C ILE A 342 -14.49 35.23 0.80
N ASN A 343 -14.97 35.56 -0.39
CA ASN A 343 -16.37 35.91 -0.62
C ASN A 343 -17.02 34.85 -1.52
N VAL A 344 -18.12 34.26 -1.07
CA VAL A 344 -18.89 33.32 -1.89
C VAL A 344 -20.01 34.08 -2.57
N ASN A 345 -20.06 34.01 -3.90
CA ASN A 345 -21.07 34.67 -4.74
C ASN A 345 -21.47 33.75 -5.90
N VAL A 346 -21.94 32.55 -5.55
CA VAL A 346 -22.47 31.61 -6.53
C VAL A 346 -23.86 32.04 -6.97
N LYS A 347 -24.13 31.91 -8.27
CA LYS A 347 -25.46 32.09 -8.83
C LYS A 347 -26.27 30.81 -8.69
N ARG A 348 -27.60 30.93 -8.71
CA ARG A 348 -28.49 29.76 -8.75
C ARG A 348 -28.20 28.94 -10.01
N GLN A 349 -27.94 27.65 -9.83
CA GLN A 349 -27.75 26.67 -10.91
C GLN A 349 -28.81 25.58 -10.82
N LEU A 350 -29.42 25.26 -11.96
CA LEU A 350 -30.38 24.18 -12.12
C LEU A 350 -30.20 23.52 -13.49
N THR A 351 -29.80 22.25 -13.50
CA THR A 351 -29.56 21.50 -14.73
C THR A 351 -30.20 20.12 -14.65
N LEU A 352 -31.00 19.79 -15.66
CA LEU A 352 -31.47 18.44 -15.92
C LEU A 352 -30.38 17.66 -16.65
N ARG A 353 -30.11 16.44 -16.18
CA ARG A 353 -29.12 15.50 -16.69
C ARG A 353 -29.71 14.08 -16.72
N GLY A 354 -28.93 13.10 -17.15
CA GLY A 354 -29.31 11.69 -17.18
C GLY A 354 -29.37 11.16 -18.61
N ILE A 355 -30.25 11.75 -19.42
CA ILE A 355 -30.41 11.36 -20.83
C ILE A 355 -29.60 12.31 -21.72
N ALA A 356 -28.85 11.76 -22.67
CA ALA A 356 -28.09 12.55 -23.63
C ALA A 356 -29.04 13.30 -24.61
N PRO A 357 -28.76 14.57 -24.96
CA PRO A 357 -29.52 15.27 -25.99
C PRO A 357 -29.53 14.50 -27.32
N GLY A 358 -30.70 14.33 -27.91
CA GLY A 358 -30.94 13.59 -29.14
C GLY A 358 -31.07 12.07 -28.97
N ALA A 359 -30.90 11.53 -27.75
CA ALA A 359 -30.99 10.10 -27.51
C ALA A 359 -32.38 9.53 -27.85
N SER A 360 -32.37 8.28 -28.31
CA SER A 360 -33.58 7.46 -28.44
C SER A 360 -33.83 6.75 -27.12
N VAL A 361 -34.88 7.14 -26.40
CA VAL A 361 -35.24 6.59 -25.08
C VAL A 361 -36.22 5.45 -25.31
N GLU A 362 -35.67 4.25 -25.50
CA GLU A 362 -36.45 3.02 -25.67
C GLU A 362 -36.61 2.28 -24.34
N ARG A 363 -35.51 2.16 -23.58
CA ARG A 363 -35.45 1.52 -22.26
C ARG A 363 -35.63 2.56 -21.13
N PRO A 364 -36.00 2.14 -19.91
CA PRO A 364 -36.10 3.04 -18.79
C PRO A 364 -34.75 3.72 -18.51
N ASP A 365 -34.77 5.03 -18.32
CA ASP A 365 -33.59 5.81 -17.98
C ASP A 365 -33.91 6.80 -16.85
N THR A 366 -32.89 7.25 -16.15
CA THR A 366 -33.06 8.10 -14.97
C THR A 366 -32.68 9.53 -15.29
N LEU A 367 -33.63 10.43 -15.09
CA LEU A 367 -33.41 11.87 -15.11
C LEU A 367 -32.88 12.31 -13.76
N TYR A 368 -31.80 13.09 -13.75
CA TYR A 368 -31.19 13.63 -12.54
C TYR A 368 -31.18 15.15 -12.56
N LEU A 369 -31.29 15.75 -11.38
CA LEU A 369 -31.15 17.19 -11.20
C LEU A 369 -29.81 17.52 -10.55
N SER A 370 -29.03 18.36 -11.21
CA SER A 370 -27.86 19.04 -10.63
C SER A 370 -28.28 20.45 -10.22
N ARG A 371 -28.13 20.79 -8.94
CA ARG A 371 -28.52 22.09 -8.37
C ARG A 371 -27.61 22.48 -7.22
N ASN A 372 -27.54 23.77 -6.92
CA ASN A 372 -26.79 24.31 -5.79
C ASN A 372 -27.69 25.00 -4.73
N PHE A 373 -28.99 24.73 -4.69
CA PHE A 373 -29.93 25.36 -3.75
C PHE A 373 -31.02 24.36 -3.34
N ALA A 374 -31.59 24.50 -2.14
CA ALA A 374 -32.64 23.62 -1.63
C ALA A 374 -33.95 23.76 -2.43
N ILE A 375 -34.71 22.65 -2.53
CA ILE A 375 -36.02 22.61 -3.18
C ILE A 375 -37.02 21.83 -2.33
N SER A 376 -38.28 22.27 -2.36
CA SER A 376 -39.40 21.63 -1.69
C SER A 376 -40.15 20.64 -2.61
N GLN A 377 -40.16 20.92 -3.92
CA GLN A 377 -40.85 20.11 -4.93
C GLN A 377 -40.10 20.11 -6.28
N VAL A 378 -40.20 19.02 -7.03
CA VAL A 378 -39.84 18.93 -8.45
C VAL A 378 -40.98 18.31 -9.25
N ASP A 379 -41.29 18.91 -10.40
CA ASP A 379 -42.10 18.32 -11.45
C ASP A 379 -41.18 18.03 -12.66
N TYR A 380 -41.15 16.79 -13.13
CA TYR A 380 -40.51 16.42 -14.40
C TYR A 380 -41.56 16.52 -15.50
N LEU A 381 -41.26 17.27 -16.55
CA LEU A 381 -42.20 17.57 -17.63
C LEU A 381 -41.64 17.11 -18.96
N VAL A 382 -42.56 16.77 -19.84
CA VAL A 382 -42.27 16.42 -21.22
C VAL A 382 -43.15 17.27 -22.14
N LYS A 383 -42.56 17.88 -23.16
CA LYS A 383 -43.27 18.69 -24.15
C LYS A 383 -43.11 18.09 -25.53
N ASN A 384 -44.22 17.79 -26.20
CA ASN A 384 -44.17 17.26 -27.57
C ASN A 384 -43.70 18.37 -28.52
N VAL A 385 -42.68 18.09 -29.32
CA VAL A 385 -42.06 19.11 -30.20
C VAL A 385 -42.99 19.49 -31.35
N GLU A 386 -43.85 18.57 -31.81
CA GLU A 386 -44.75 18.80 -32.96
C GLU A 386 -46.04 19.51 -32.54
N THR A 387 -46.67 19.04 -31.46
CA THR A 387 -47.96 19.58 -31.00
C THR A 387 -47.83 20.71 -29.99
N GLY A 388 -46.66 20.87 -29.37
CA GLY A 388 -46.42 21.84 -28.30
C GLY A 388 -47.08 21.48 -26.96
N LYS A 389 -47.78 20.34 -26.86
CA LYS A 389 -48.47 19.90 -25.65
C LYS A 389 -47.46 19.51 -24.56
N GLU A 390 -47.62 20.06 -23.37
CA GLU A 390 -46.82 19.76 -22.17
C GLU A 390 -47.57 18.81 -21.24
N GLU A 391 -46.86 17.84 -20.66
CA GLU A 391 -47.37 16.84 -19.73
C GLU A 391 -46.40 16.69 -18.54
N ILE A 392 -46.95 16.43 -17.34
CA ILE A 392 -46.15 16.12 -16.15
C ILE A 392 -45.92 14.61 -16.12
N LEU A 393 -44.65 14.20 -16.18
CA LEU A 393 -44.25 12.80 -16.03
C LEU A 393 -44.31 12.35 -14.58
N ALA A 394 -43.84 13.20 -13.66
CA ALA A 394 -43.85 12.92 -12.23
C ALA A 394 -43.75 14.21 -11.41
N SER A 395 -44.39 14.21 -10.24
CA SER A 395 -44.28 15.25 -9.21
C SER A 395 -43.78 14.63 -7.90
N GLN A 396 -42.71 15.17 -7.34
CA GLN A 396 -42.04 14.62 -6.15
C GLN A 396 -41.71 15.71 -5.13
N LYS A 397 -41.76 15.38 -3.83
CA LYS A 397 -41.34 16.26 -2.73
C LYS A 397 -39.88 16.02 -2.37
N GLY A 398 -39.10 17.09 -2.21
CA GLY A 398 -37.75 17.09 -1.59
C GLY A 398 -36.66 16.23 -2.22
N TYR A 399 -36.94 15.44 -3.26
CA TYR A 399 -36.05 14.41 -3.80
C TYR A 399 -36.17 14.31 -5.32
N ALA A 400 -35.35 13.49 -6.00
CA ALA A 400 -33.98 13.71 -6.47
C ALA A 400 -33.75 12.51 -7.41
N SER A 401 -33.88 12.78 -8.70
CA SER A 401 -34.01 11.83 -9.80
C SER A 401 -35.36 11.15 -10.01
N TYR A 402 -35.73 10.94 -11.28
CA TYR A 402 -36.94 10.25 -11.71
C TYR A 402 -36.59 9.26 -12.83
N ARG A 403 -36.94 7.99 -12.61
CA ARG A 403 -36.75 6.95 -13.63
C ARG A 403 -37.96 6.92 -14.56
N TRP A 404 -37.75 7.32 -15.80
CA TRP A 404 -38.76 7.41 -16.82
C TRP A 404 -38.72 6.19 -17.72
N PHE A 405 -39.84 5.48 -17.86
CA PHE A 405 -40.04 4.44 -18.86
C PHE A 405 -41.14 4.88 -19.82
N PRO A 406 -40.80 5.42 -21.02
CA PRO A 406 -41.81 5.94 -21.93
C PRO A 406 -42.77 4.86 -22.42
N VAL A 407 -44.06 5.17 -22.44
CA VAL A 407 -45.12 4.29 -22.94
C VAL A 407 -45.31 4.46 -24.47
N PRO A 408 -45.85 3.48 -25.21
CA PRO A 408 -46.03 3.57 -26.66
C PRO A 408 -46.80 4.81 -27.16
N GLN A 409 -47.76 5.28 -26.37
CA GLN A 409 -48.55 6.48 -26.67
C GLN A 409 -47.71 7.77 -26.66
N GLN A 410 -46.51 7.72 -26.10
CA GLN A 410 -45.54 8.81 -26.12
C GLN A 410 -44.60 8.74 -27.34
N VAL A 411 -44.95 8.05 -28.42
CA VAL A 411 -44.13 8.05 -29.65
C VAL A 411 -43.91 9.47 -30.18
N GLY A 412 -42.68 9.78 -30.62
CA GLY A 412 -42.34 11.06 -31.24
C GLY A 412 -41.11 11.74 -30.66
N THR A 413 -40.96 13.04 -30.94
CA THR A 413 -39.85 13.85 -30.42
C THR A 413 -40.34 14.73 -29.27
N TRP A 414 -39.59 14.74 -28.17
CA TRP A 414 -39.98 15.40 -26.93
C TRP A 414 -38.86 16.26 -26.36
N GLU A 415 -39.26 17.28 -25.61
CA GLU A 415 -38.38 18.14 -24.81
C GLU A 415 -38.65 17.89 -23.33
N LEU A 416 -37.64 17.37 -22.63
CA LEU A 416 -37.68 17.09 -21.20
C LEU A 416 -37.19 18.29 -20.42
N THR A 417 -37.94 18.72 -19.41
CA THR A 417 -37.55 19.77 -18.48
C THR A 417 -37.89 19.36 -17.05
N ALA A 418 -37.29 20.04 -16.08
CA ALA A 418 -37.68 19.93 -14.68
C ALA A 418 -38.02 21.31 -14.15
N ARG A 419 -39.20 21.42 -13.53
CA ARG A 419 -39.68 22.62 -12.85
C ARG A 419 -39.62 22.37 -11.35
N VAL A 420 -38.86 23.18 -10.63
CA VAL A 420 -38.67 23.03 -9.18
C VAL A 420 -39.28 24.19 -8.42
N LYS A 421 -39.71 23.94 -7.19
CA LYS A 421 -40.06 24.97 -6.21
C LYS A 421 -39.02 25.01 -5.11
N ASP A 422 -38.52 26.19 -4.76
CA ASP A 422 -37.71 26.35 -3.56
C ASP A 422 -38.56 26.36 -2.28
N ASP A 423 -37.93 26.48 -1.12
CA ASP A 423 -38.61 26.49 0.18
C ASP A 423 -39.42 27.78 0.42
N ALA A 424 -39.16 28.84 -0.36
CA ALA A 424 -39.93 30.08 -0.37
C ALA A 424 -41.09 30.04 -1.38
N GLY A 425 -41.26 28.95 -2.13
CA GLY A 425 -42.31 28.76 -3.12
C GLY A 425 -42.01 29.33 -4.51
N ASN A 426 -40.80 29.85 -4.74
CA ASN A 426 -40.41 30.35 -6.06
C ASN A 426 -40.19 29.19 -7.04
N VAL A 427 -40.57 29.39 -8.30
CA VAL A 427 -40.51 28.36 -9.34
C VAL A 427 -39.33 28.61 -10.28
N PHE A 428 -38.54 27.57 -10.56
CA PHE A 428 -37.43 27.61 -11.52
C PHE A 428 -37.54 26.46 -12.51
N THR A 429 -37.11 26.67 -13.76
CA THR A 429 -37.11 25.64 -14.80
C THR A 429 -35.67 25.37 -15.25
N SER A 430 -35.33 24.11 -15.43
CA SER A 430 -34.01 23.67 -15.92
C SER A 430 -33.80 24.00 -17.40
N ASN A 431 -32.62 23.65 -17.92
CA ASN A 431 -32.45 23.43 -19.36
C ASN A 431 -33.42 22.36 -19.89
N SER A 432 -33.63 22.38 -21.21
CA SER A 432 -34.40 21.38 -21.94
C SER A 432 -33.48 20.33 -22.57
N ILE A 433 -33.87 19.06 -22.52
CA ILE A 433 -33.21 17.94 -23.22
C ILE A 433 -34.15 17.39 -24.28
N LYS A 434 -33.77 17.51 -25.55
CA LYS A 434 -34.54 16.92 -26.65
C LYS A 434 -34.26 15.42 -26.76
N VAL A 435 -35.28 14.58 -26.91
CA VAL A 435 -35.18 13.13 -27.01
C VAL A 435 -36.15 12.58 -28.06
N LYS A 436 -35.91 11.36 -28.53
CA LYS A 436 -36.83 10.59 -29.38
C LYS A 436 -37.38 9.41 -28.61
N VAL A 437 -38.68 9.20 -28.69
CA VAL A 437 -39.35 8.03 -28.11
C VAL A 437 -39.87 7.17 -29.26
N PRO A 438 -39.36 5.95 -29.46
CA PRO A 438 -39.78 5.07 -30.55
C PRO A 438 -41.21 4.53 -30.42
N GLY A 439 -41.78 4.58 -29.21
CA GLY A 439 -43.11 4.02 -28.94
C GLY A 439 -43.16 2.49 -28.95
N THR A 440 -42.02 1.82 -28.73
CA THR A 440 -41.94 0.35 -28.76
C THR A 440 -42.45 -0.24 -27.44
N PRO A 441 -43.45 -1.14 -27.47
CA PRO A 441 -43.83 -1.92 -26.29
C PRO A 441 -42.69 -2.86 -25.89
N LEU A 442 -42.29 -2.82 -24.63
CA LEU A 442 -41.14 -3.57 -24.11
C LEU A 442 -41.49 -4.35 -22.84
N LEU A 443 -40.80 -5.48 -22.69
CA LEU A 443 -40.78 -6.33 -21.50
C LEU A 443 -39.32 -6.61 -21.15
N LEU A 444 -38.92 -6.34 -19.91
CA LEU A 444 -37.54 -6.47 -19.43
C LEU A 444 -37.48 -7.41 -18.22
N LEU A 445 -36.54 -8.36 -18.20
CA LEU A 445 -36.30 -9.22 -17.04
C LEU A 445 -35.40 -8.48 -16.02
N LYS A 446 -35.79 -8.49 -14.74
CA LYS A 446 -35.14 -7.66 -13.71
C LYS A 446 -34.36 -8.45 -12.66
N THR A 447 -34.81 -9.63 -12.28
CA THR A 447 -34.30 -10.36 -11.09
C THR A 447 -33.29 -11.45 -11.42
N VAL A 448 -32.96 -11.62 -12.69
CA VAL A 448 -31.95 -12.58 -13.17
C VAL A 448 -30.98 -11.86 -14.08
N GLY A 449 -29.68 -12.02 -13.81
CA GLY A 449 -28.59 -11.41 -14.57
C GLY A 449 -27.91 -12.39 -15.53
N PRO A 450 -27.24 -11.89 -16.59
CA PRO A 450 -26.40 -12.70 -17.47
C PRO A 450 -25.29 -13.41 -16.68
N GLU A 451 -25.08 -14.69 -16.98
CA GLU A 451 -24.06 -15.56 -16.36
C GLU A 451 -24.23 -15.74 -14.83
N GLU A 452 -25.40 -15.39 -14.30
CA GLU A 452 -25.71 -15.62 -12.90
C GLU A 452 -25.79 -17.13 -12.60
N VAL A 453 -25.22 -17.53 -11.47
CA VAL A 453 -25.26 -18.92 -11.03
C VAL A 453 -26.37 -19.11 -9.99
N LEU A 454 -27.43 -19.80 -10.40
CA LEU A 454 -28.60 -20.08 -9.57
C LEU A 454 -28.37 -21.39 -8.79
N THR A 455 -28.38 -21.29 -7.46
CA THR A 455 -28.12 -22.43 -6.56
C THR A 455 -29.33 -22.84 -5.73
N GLY A 456 -30.52 -22.36 -6.08
CA GLY A 456 -31.75 -22.62 -5.34
C GLY A 456 -32.92 -21.78 -5.82
N THR A 457 -33.93 -21.60 -4.97
CA THR A 457 -35.14 -20.83 -5.29
C THR A 457 -34.78 -19.43 -5.77
N THR A 458 -35.21 -19.10 -6.98
CA THR A 458 -34.91 -17.88 -7.70
C THR A 458 -36.17 -17.05 -7.87
N LYS A 459 -36.04 -15.74 -7.65
CA LYS A 459 -37.13 -14.78 -7.86
C LYS A 459 -37.18 -14.34 -9.31
N LEU A 460 -38.38 -14.24 -9.87
CA LEU A 460 -38.65 -13.88 -11.26
C LEU A 460 -39.58 -12.67 -11.28
N LYS A 461 -39.10 -11.57 -11.86
CA LYS A 461 -39.88 -10.35 -12.04
C LYS A 461 -39.48 -9.64 -13.32
N CYS A 462 -40.49 -9.11 -14.01
CA CYS A 462 -40.30 -8.26 -15.17
C CYS A 462 -40.73 -6.82 -14.91
N GLU A 463 -40.29 -5.94 -15.80
CA GLU A 463 -40.72 -4.56 -15.90
C GLU A 463 -41.20 -4.28 -17.34
N THR A 464 -42.24 -3.47 -17.51
CA THR A 464 -42.85 -3.18 -18.81
C THR A 464 -43.36 -1.74 -18.89
N ASN A 465 -43.49 -1.20 -20.09
CA ASN A 465 -44.10 0.11 -20.38
C ASN A 465 -45.53 0.02 -20.93
N VAL A 466 -46.15 -1.16 -20.90
CA VAL A 466 -47.54 -1.35 -21.31
C VAL A 466 -48.31 -2.23 -20.31
N PRO A 467 -49.63 -2.07 -20.21
CA PRO A 467 -50.47 -3.02 -19.46
C PRO A 467 -50.39 -4.42 -20.08
N LEU A 468 -50.29 -5.44 -19.21
CA LEU A 468 -50.22 -6.85 -19.58
C LEU A 468 -51.37 -7.62 -18.93
N ASN A 469 -51.84 -8.67 -19.60
CA ASN A 469 -52.88 -9.57 -19.10
C ASN A 469 -52.30 -10.75 -18.30
N ASP A 470 -51.15 -11.24 -18.76
CA ASP A 470 -50.47 -12.40 -18.22
C ASP A 470 -48.96 -12.27 -18.39
N ILE A 471 -48.24 -13.11 -17.65
CA ILE A 471 -46.81 -13.32 -17.85
C ILE A 471 -46.48 -14.79 -17.66
N THR A 472 -45.60 -15.31 -18.51
CA THR A 472 -45.08 -16.67 -18.44
C THR A 472 -43.56 -16.62 -18.55
N TYR A 473 -42.88 -17.27 -17.61
CA TYR A 473 -41.44 -17.42 -17.59
C TYR A 473 -41.06 -18.79 -18.12
N TYR A 474 -40.05 -18.80 -18.98
CA TYR A 474 -39.52 -19.99 -19.62
C TYR A 474 -38.06 -20.20 -19.25
N LEU A 475 -37.73 -21.46 -19.00
CA LEU A 475 -36.37 -21.96 -19.06
C LEU A 475 -36.12 -22.51 -20.47
N ILE A 476 -35.03 -22.07 -21.10
CA ILE A 476 -34.67 -22.43 -22.47
C ILE A 476 -33.34 -23.15 -22.47
N ASP A 477 -33.32 -24.37 -23.00
CA ASP A 477 -32.08 -25.14 -23.16
C ASP A 477 -31.13 -24.40 -24.10
N SER A 478 -29.90 -24.16 -23.64
CA SER A 478 -28.93 -23.37 -24.40
C SER A 478 -28.41 -24.07 -25.66
N GLN A 479 -28.48 -25.41 -25.72
CA GLN A 479 -28.03 -26.25 -26.82
C GLN A 479 -29.18 -26.58 -27.79
N THR A 480 -30.32 -27.04 -27.26
CA THR A 480 -31.44 -27.53 -28.08
C THR A 480 -32.47 -26.45 -28.40
N GLY A 481 -32.53 -25.37 -27.61
CA GLY A 481 -33.55 -24.33 -27.73
C GLY A 481 -34.93 -24.74 -27.21
N ALA A 482 -35.06 -25.93 -26.62
CA ALA A 482 -36.31 -26.41 -26.04
C ALA A 482 -36.77 -25.47 -24.91
N LYS A 483 -38.06 -25.09 -24.92
CA LYS A 483 -38.68 -24.20 -23.93
C LYS A 483 -39.53 -24.98 -22.93
N ARG A 484 -39.36 -24.69 -21.64
CA ARG A 484 -40.19 -25.21 -20.55
C ARG A 484 -40.72 -24.07 -19.68
N VAL A 485 -42.01 -24.08 -19.35
CA VAL A 485 -42.61 -23.10 -18.43
C VAL A 485 -42.10 -23.36 -17.01
N ILE A 486 -41.65 -22.31 -16.33
CA ILE A 486 -41.13 -22.39 -14.95
C ILE A 486 -41.94 -21.55 -13.95
N ALA A 487 -42.68 -20.56 -14.42
CA ALA A 487 -43.66 -19.80 -13.65
C ALA A 487 -44.63 -19.09 -14.59
N SER A 488 -45.85 -18.81 -14.12
CA SER A 488 -46.82 -18.01 -14.86
C SER A 488 -47.85 -17.40 -13.92
N GLY A 489 -48.47 -16.30 -14.34
CA GLY A 489 -49.63 -15.75 -13.65
C GLY A 489 -50.18 -14.50 -14.31
N ASN A 490 -51.30 -14.01 -13.77
CA ASN A 490 -52.06 -12.89 -14.35
C ASN A 490 -51.69 -11.55 -13.70
N ASP A 491 -50.98 -11.56 -12.58
CA ASP A 491 -50.44 -10.33 -11.96
C ASP A 491 -49.00 -10.12 -12.41
N VAL A 492 -48.80 -9.21 -13.36
CA VAL A 492 -47.46 -8.91 -13.90
C VAL A 492 -46.62 -8.02 -12.99
N THR A 493 -47.21 -7.46 -11.93
CA THR A 493 -46.48 -6.68 -10.93
C THR A 493 -45.93 -7.54 -9.79
N ALA A 494 -46.48 -8.75 -9.64
CA ALA A 494 -46.06 -9.74 -8.67
C ALA A 494 -44.65 -10.28 -8.94
N GLU A 495 -44.01 -10.73 -7.88
CA GLU A 495 -42.77 -11.50 -7.95
C GLU A 495 -43.10 -12.99 -7.91
N TYR A 496 -42.67 -13.72 -8.94
CA TYR A 496 -42.82 -15.17 -9.01
C TYR A 496 -41.58 -15.86 -8.48
N SER A 497 -41.70 -17.13 -8.12
CA SER A 497 -40.57 -17.93 -7.64
C SER A 497 -40.49 -19.22 -8.43
N TRP A 498 -39.28 -19.61 -8.81
CA TRP A 498 -38.99 -20.89 -9.42
C TRP A 498 -37.88 -21.58 -8.63
N THR A 499 -38.03 -22.87 -8.36
CA THR A 499 -37.00 -23.68 -7.72
C THR A 499 -36.48 -24.71 -8.74
N PRO A 500 -35.23 -24.56 -9.23
CA PRO A 500 -34.65 -25.51 -10.17
C PRO A 500 -34.59 -26.92 -9.58
N GLN A 501 -34.74 -27.94 -10.44
CA GLN A 501 -34.63 -29.36 -10.11
C GLN A 501 -33.29 -29.95 -10.61
N GLU A 502 -32.94 -31.17 -10.22
CA GLU A 502 -31.67 -31.82 -10.65
C GLU A 502 -31.51 -31.91 -12.18
N GLU A 503 -32.61 -32.14 -12.89
CA GLU A 503 -32.65 -32.12 -14.36
C GLU A 503 -32.33 -30.76 -14.99
N ASP A 504 -32.36 -29.68 -14.18
CA ASP A 504 -32.06 -28.33 -14.62
C ASP A 504 -30.57 -28.00 -14.49
N GLU A 505 -29.71 -28.90 -14.03
CA GLU A 505 -28.28 -28.60 -13.95
C GLU A 505 -27.68 -28.26 -15.33
N GLY A 506 -26.89 -27.18 -15.38
CA GLY A 506 -26.19 -26.77 -16.59
C GLY A 506 -26.54 -25.36 -17.07
N GLN A 507 -26.37 -25.14 -18.37
CA GLN A 507 -26.46 -23.83 -19.01
C GLN A 507 -27.84 -23.62 -19.64
N TRP A 508 -28.54 -22.57 -19.21
CA TRP A 508 -29.90 -22.25 -19.66
C TRP A 508 -30.02 -20.78 -20.01
N ARG A 509 -31.14 -20.42 -20.61
CA ARG A 509 -31.58 -19.02 -20.68
C ARG A 509 -32.93 -18.88 -20.02
N ILE A 510 -33.13 -17.79 -19.28
CA ILE A 510 -34.45 -17.40 -18.77
C ILE A 510 -35.02 -16.32 -19.67
N GLN A 511 -36.27 -16.51 -20.10
CA GLN A 511 -37.01 -15.57 -20.93
C GLN A 511 -38.43 -15.44 -20.39
N ALA A 512 -38.99 -14.24 -20.37
CA ALA A 512 -40.41 -14.05 -20.12
C ALA A 512 -41.13 -13.72 -21.41
N GLU A 513 -42.36 -14.22 -21.53
CA GLU A 513 -43.32 -13.82 -22.54
C GLU A 513 -44.57 -13.28 -21.83
N ALA A 514 -45.17 -12.24 -22.38
CA ALA A 514 -46.40 -11.65 -21.86
C ALA A 514 -47.32 -11.25 -23.00
N VAL A 515 -48.62 -11.25 -22.77
CA VAL A 515 -49.61 -10.71 -23.71
C VAL A 515 -50.08 -9.34 -23.23
N THR A 516 -50.02 -8.33 -24.10
CA THR A 516 -50.56 -6.99 -23.80
C THR A 516 -52.08 -7.03 -23.69
N ALA A 517 -52.68 -6.00 -23.09
CA ALA A 517 -54.13 -5.82 -23.08
C ALA A 517 -54.76 -5.86 -24.49
N GLU A 518 -53.99 -5.52 -25.52
CA GLU A 518 -54.38 -5.51 -26.94
C GLU A 518 -54.14 -6.85 -27.66
N GLY A 519 -53.71 -7.89 -26.95
CA GLY A 519 -53.46 -9.22 -27.50
C GLY A 519 -52.10 -9.39 -28.19
N LYS A 520 -51.19 -8.42 -28.09
CA LYS A 520 -49.86 -8.49 -28.69
C LYS A 520 -48.90 -9.27 -27.77
N LYS A 521 -48.13 -10.20 -28.34
CA LYS A 521 -47.09 -10.92 -27.61
C LYS A 521 -45.83 -10.07 -27.45
N LEU A 522 -45.34 -9.93 -26.23
CA LEU A 522 -44.04 -9.36 -25.88
C LEU A 522 -43.12 -10.44 -25.32
N ILE A 523 -41.83 -10.32 -25.60
CA ILE A 523 -40.82 -11.32 -25.23
C ILE A 523 -39.59 -10.58 -24.74
N THR A 524 -39.03 -10.98 -23.59
CA THR A 524 -37.76 -10.43 -23.10
C THR A 524 -36.59 -10.97 -23.93
N GLU A 525 -35.42 -10.33 -23.79
CA GLU A 525 -34.17 -11.03 -24.11
C GLU A 525 -34.07 -12.36 -23.33
N ALA A 526 -33.42 -13.36 -23.93
CA ALA A 526 -33.16 -14.63 -23.26
C ALA A 526 -31.85 -14.49 -22.48
N VAL A 527 -31.96 -14.34 -21.16
CA VAL A 527 -30.82 -14.07 -20.27
C VAL A 527 -30.09 -15.37 -19.96
N PRO A 528 -28.81 -15.53 -20.35
CA PRO A 528 -28.05 -16.75 -20.06
C PRO A 528 -27.79 -16.87 -18.56
N ILE A 529 -27.97 -18.07 -18.02
CA ILE A 529 -27.70 -18.42 -16.62
C ILE A 529 -27.13 -19.83 -16.53
N ARG A 530 -26.52 -20.12 -15.37
CA ARG A 530 -26.12 -21.47 -15.01
C ARG A 530 -26.89 -21.92 -13.78
N VAL A 531 -27.54 -23.07 -13.85
CA VAL A 531 -28.08 -23.75 -12.66
C VAL A 531 -27.00 -24.68 -12.13
N TYR A 532 -26.74 -24.60 -10.82
CA TYR A 532 -25.83 -25.50 -10.13
C TYR A 532 -26.39 -25.83 -8.74
N LEU A 533 -26.89 -27.05 -8.56
CA LEU A 533 -27.52 -27.49 -7.31
C LEU A 533 -26.57 -28.31 -6.44
N GLY A 534 -25.41 -28.69 -6.99
CA GLY A 534 -24.34 -29.30 -6.25
C GLY A 534 -23.80 -28.45 -5.09
N LYS A 535 -22.95 -29.07 -4.27
CA LYS A 535 -22.28 -28.41 -3.15
C LYS A 535 -21.43 -27.25 -3.66
N THR A 536 -21.57 -26.08 -3.04
CA THR A 536 -20.67 -24.94 -3.23
C THR A 536 -19.79 -24.72 -2.00
N TYR A 537 -18.61 -24.18 -2.24
CA TYR A 537 -17.64 -23.85 -1.22
C TYR A 537 -17.55 -22.33 -1.06
N GLN A 538 -17.57 -21.89 0.18
CA GLN A 538 -17.32 -20.49 0.55
C GLN A 538 -15.83 -20.27 0.80
N SER A 539 -15.44 -19.02 1.05
CA SER A 539 -14.10 -18.67 1.46
C SER A 539 -13.63 -19.49 2.66
N ARG A 540 -12.35 -19.83 2.69
CA ARG A 540 -11.73 -20.60 3.78
C ARG A 540 -10.52 -19.84 4.35
N PRO A 541 -10.19 -20.07 5.64
CA PRO A 541 -8.98 -19.54 6.23
C PRO A 541 -7.72 -20.12 5.57
N VAL A 542 -6.74 -19.27 5.29
CA VAL A 542 -5.40 -19.72 4.88
C VAL A 542 -4.59 -20.24 6.07
N ILE A 543 -4.89 -19.73 7.27
CA ILE A 543 -4.29 -20.08 8.55
C ILE A 543 -5.26 -19.68 9.68
N GLU A 544 -5.04 -20.22 10.87
CA GLU A 544 -5.72 -19.78 12.09
C GLU A 544 -5.55 -18.26 12.31
N LYS A 545 -6.66 -17.58 12.65
CA LYS A 545 -6.70 -16.11 12.80
C LYS A 545 -5.62 -15.58 13.75
N SER A 546 -5.38 -16.27 14.86
CA SER A 546 -4.39 -15.91 15.90
C SER A 546 -2.95 -15.90 15.38
N LYS A 547 -2.64 -16.72 14.36
CA LYS A 547 -1.30 -16.86 13.77
C LYS A 547 -1.10 -15.98 12.54
N PHE A 548 -2.15 -15.33 12.04
CA PHE A 548 -2.10 -14.60 10.79
C PHE A 548 -1.19 -13.37 10.86
N LEU A 549 -1.12 -12.68 12.01
CA LEU A 549 -0.26 -11.52 12.17
C LEU A 549 1.21 -11.88 11.96
N ASP A 550 1.72 -12.87 12.70
CA ASP A 550 3.11 -13.33 12.57
C ASP A 550 3.40 -13.87 11.16
N PHE A 551 2.45 -14.60 10.60
CA PHE A 551 2.54 -15.11 9.24
C PHE A 551 2.71 -13.98 8.21
N ALA A 552 1.85 -12.95 8.27
CA ALA A 552 1.90 -11.81 7.37
C ALA A 552 3.15 -10.95 7.61
N ALA A 553 3.53 -10.71 8.87
CA ALA A 553 4.70 -9.94 9.25
C ALA A 553 6.01 -10.57 8.73
N ASN A 554 6.14 -11.90 8.80
CA ASN A 554 7.32 -12.60 8.28
C ASN A 554 7.43 -12.47 6.75
N LEU A 555 6.33 -12.67 6.02
CA LEU A 555 6.31 -12.44 4.56
C LEU A 555 6.61 -10.97 4.21
N ALA A 556 6.10 -10.04 5.01
CA ALA A 556 6.32 -8.62 4.84
C ALA A 556 7.78 -8.22 5.04
N LYS A 557 8.46 -8.75 6.07
CA LYS A 557 9.89 -8.54 6.33
C LYS A 557 10.76 -9.06 5.18
N GLU A 558 10.55 -10.31 4.76
CA GLU A 558 11.26 -10.89 3.63
C GLU A 558 11.03 -10.11 2.33
N SER A 559 9.81 -9.59 2.13
CA SER A 559 9.51 -8.73 0.99
C SER A 559 10.20 -7.37 1.10
N ARG A 560 10.23 -6.77 2.30
CA ARG A 560 10.88 -5.49 2.55
C ARG A 560 12.37 -5.56 2.25
N GLU A 561 13.06 -6.62 2.61
CA GLU A 561 14.48 -6.81 2.27
C GLU A 561 14.74 -6.79 0.76
N LYS A 562 13.79 -7.31 -0.03
CA LYS A 562 13.91 -7.40 -1.50
C LYS A 562 13.48 -6.14 -2.23
N THR A 563 12.52 -5.40 -1.68
CA THR A 563 11.85 -4.30 -2.40
C THR A 563 11.98 -2.94 -1.71
N GLY A 564 12.31 -2.93 -0.42
CA GLY A 564 12.25 -1.77 0.48
C GLY A 564 10.85 -1.17 0.64
N MET A 565 9.81 -2.01 0.50
CA MET A 565 8.42 -1.61 0.78
C MET A 565 8.14 -1.84 2.27
N SER A 566 7.48 -0.88 2.93
CA SER A 566 7.08 -0.93 4.35
C SER A 566 6.44 -2.28 4.68
N ALA A 567 7.08 -3.06 5.54
CA ALA A 567 6.53 -4.29 6.07
C ALA A 567 5.29 -4.01 6.91
N ALA A 568 5.22 -2.86 7.59
CA ALA A 568 4.03 -2.42 8.31
C ALA A 568 2.81 -2.31 7.39
N LEU A 569 2.96 -1.58 6.29
CA LEU A 569 1.91 -1.36 5.31
C LEU A 569 1.47 -2.66 4.66
N GLN A 570 2.43 -3.50 4.26
CA GLN A 570 2.12 -4.78 3.63
C GLN A 570 1.35 -5.72 4.57
N THR A 571 1.72 -5.75 5.85
CA THR A 571 1.04 -6.54 6.89
C THR A 571 -0.38 -6.01 7.11
N ALA A 572 -0.55 -4.70 7.22
CA ALA A 572 -1.85 -4.07 7.38
C ALA A 572 -2.78 -4.32 6.19
N GLN A 573 -2.25 -4.25 4.95
CA GLN A 573 -3.00 -4.61 3.74
C GLN A 573 -3.46 -6.07 3.81
N ALA A 574 -2.56 -7.00 4.10
CA ALA A 574 -2.91 -8.42 4.16
C ALA A 574 -4.02 -8.68 5.20
N ILE A 575 -3.95 -8.04 6.38
CA ILE A 575 -4.99 -8.12 7.42
C ILE A 575 -6.33 -7.59 6.91
N LEU A 576 -6.33 -6.41 6.29
CA LEU A 576 -7.54 -5.74 5.81
C LEU A 576 -8.21 -6.50 4.66
N GLU A 577 -7.42 -6.87 3.65
CA GLU A 577 -7.90 -7.49 2.40
C GLU A 577 -8.49 -8.88 2.62
N THR A 578 -7.95 -9.63 3.57
CA THR A 578 -8.37 -11.02 3.82
C THR A 578 -9.22 -11.19 5.07
N GLY A 579 -9.49 -10.11 5.81
CA GLY A 579 -10.08 -10.16 7.14
C GLY A 579 -9.34 -11.13 8.06
N TRP A 580 -8.04 -10.90 8.26
CA TRP A 580 -7.14 -11.76 9.06
C TRP A 580 -6.90 -13.16 8.48
N GLY A 581 -6.80 -13.27 7.16
CA GLY A 581 -6.57 -14.53 6.46
C GLY A 581 -7.78 -15.44 6.36
N GLN A 582 -8.96 -14.97 6.81
CA GLN A 582 -10.17 -15.80 6.94
C GLN A 582 -11.01 -15.83 5.66
N TYR A 583 -10.85 -14.84 4.79
CA TYR A 583 -11.64 -14.67 3.57
C TYR A 583 -10.75 -14.72 2.32
N THR A 584 -10.17 -15.88 2.03
CA THR A 584 -9.47 -16.09 0.75
C THR A 584 -10.38 -16.75 -0.28
N PRO A 585 -10.27 -16.39 -1.58
CA PRO A 585 -11.02 -17.07 -2.64
C PRO A 585 -10.75 -18.56 -2.64
N VAL A 586 -11.80 -19.34 -2.76
CA VAL A 586 -11.76 -20.80 -2.90
C VAL A 586 -12.53 -21.13 -4.15
N ASP A 587 -12.10 -22.17 -4.87
CA ASP A 587 -12.87 -22.65 -5.99
C ASP A 587 -14.26 -23.09 -5.52
N LYS A 588 -15.26 -22.37 -6.01
CA LYS A 588 -16.67 -22.49 -5.63
C LYS A 588 -17.20 -23.90 -5.81
N TYR A 589 -16.67 -24.68 -6.74
CA TYR A 589 -17.19 -26.00 -7.12
C TYR A 589 -16.37 -27.15 -6.53
N THR A 590 -15.04 -27.01 -6.45
CA THR A 590 -14.14 -28.08 -6.00
C THR A 590 -13.66 -27.90 -4.56
N GLY A 591 -13.77 -26.69 -4.00
CA GLY A 591 -13.23 -26.38 -2.68
C GLY A 591 -11.71 -26.19 -2.65
N GLN A 592 -11.06 -26.13 -3.82
CA GLN A 592 -9.62 -25.92 -3.94
C GLN A 592 -9.23 -24.52 -3.43
N MET A 593 -8.22 -24.47 -2.56
CA MET A 593 -7.66 -23.21 -2.06
C MET A 593 -6.92 -22.45 -3.17
N SER A 594 -7.12 -21.13 -3.25
CA SER A 594 -6.35 -20.28 -4.16
C SER A 594 -5.05 -19.73 -3.56
N TYR A 595 -4.99 -19.63 -2.23
CA TYR A 595 -3.95 -18.88 -1.50
C TYR A 595 -3.82 -17.41 -1.91
N ASN A 596 -4.84 -16.83 -2.55
CA ASN A 596 -4.85 -15.46 -3.05
C ASN A 596 -5.21 -14.47 -1.94
N LEU A 597 -4.20 -13.84 -1.35
CA LEU A 597 -4.35 -12.93 -0.22
C LEU A 597 -4.86 -11.53 -0.61
N PHE A 598 -4.90 -11.20 -1.91
CA PHE A 598 -5.20 -9.83 -2.37
C PHE A 598 -6.31 -9.80 -3.42
N GLY A 599 -7.12 -10.86 -3.50
CA GLY A 599 -8.30 -10.92 -4.39
C GLY A 599 -7.99 -10.72 -5.88
N ILE A 600 -6.77 -11.04 -6.34
CA ILE A 600 -6.33 -10.71 -7.70
C ILE A 600 -7.06 -11.60 -8.72
N LYS A 601 -7.79 -11.00 -9.66
CA LYS A 601 -8.46 -11.72 -10.77
C LYS A 601 -7.46 -12.24 -11.82
N GLY A 602 -7.83 -13.32 -12.52
CA GLY A 602 -7.08 -13.91 -13.62
C GLY A 602 -6.40 -15.25 -13.32
N LYS A 603 -5.24 -15.51 -13.93
CA LYS A 603 -4.47 -16.76 -13.81
C LYS A 603 -3.13 -16.53 -13.11
N GLY A 604 -2.92 -17.23 -11.99
CA GLY A 604 -1.68 -17.24 -11.21
C GLY A 604 -0.78 -18.42 -11.56
N SER A 605 0.27 -18.63 -10.76
CA SER A 605 1.25 -19.71 -10.94
C SER A 605 0.63 -21.12 -10.83
N ALA A 606 -0.46 -21.28 -10.08
CA ALA A 606 -1.19 -22.54 -9.94
C ALA A 606 -2.52 -22.54 -10.71
N GLY A 607 -2.67 -21.64 -11.69
CA GLY A 607 -3.88 -21.51 -12.50
C GLY A 607 -4.89 -20.53 -11.91
N SER A 608 -6.17 -20.91 -11.93
CA SER A 608 -7.27 -20.07 -11.45
C SER A 608 -8.24 -20.90 -10.63
N VAL A 609 -8.90 -20.25 -9.68
CA VAL A 609 -10.11 -20.76 -9.04
C VAL A 609 -11.32 -19.95 -9.51
N ILE A 610 -12.49 -20.57 -9.58
CA ILE A 610 -13.74 -19.86 -9.85
C ILE A 610 -14.37 -19.42 -8.53
N SER A 611 -14.62 -18.12 -8.36
CA SER A 611 -15.31 -17.57 -7.18
C SER A 611 -16.27 -16.45 -7.60
N ASN A 612 -17.24 -16.14 -6.74
CA ASN A 612 -18.26 -15.13 -7.04
C ASN A 612 -17.66 -13.71 -7.08
N THR A 613 -18.10 -12.91 -8.04
CA THR A 613 -17.96 -11.44 -8.08
C THR A 613 -19.34 -10.82 -8.32
N TRP A 614 -19.49 -9.52 -8.06
CA TRP A 614 -20.69 -8.77 -8.41
C TRP A 614 -20.58 -8.19 -9.82
N GLU A 615 -21.67 -8.23 -10.59
CA GLU A 615 -21.88 -7.52 -11.85
C GLU A 615 -23.19 -6.75 -11.79
N GLU A 616 -23.34 -5.69 -12.59
CA GLU A 616 -24.58 -4.91 -12.68
C GLU A 616 -25.24 -5.08 -14.06
N TYR A 617 -26.53 -5.43 -14.08
CA TYR A 617 -27.32 -5.59 -15.31
C TYR A 617 -28.74 -5.04 -15.13
N ASN A 618 -29.24 -4.28 -16.11
CA ASN A 618 -30.55 -3.59 -16.02
C ASN A 618 -30.74 -2.82 -14.68
N GLY A 619 -29.65 -2.27 -14.11
CA GLY A 619 -29.62 -1.52 -12.85
C GLY A 619 -29.69 -2.36 -11.56
N ASN A 620 -29.50 -3.67 -11.64
CA ASN A 620 -29.48 -4.58 -10.49
C ASN A 620 -28.13 -5.31 -10.39
N LYS A 621 -27.70 -5.66 -9.18
CA LYS A 621 -26.44 -6.39 -8.94
C LYS A 621 -26.67 -7.89 -8.82
N PHE A 622 -25.85 -8.67 -9.51
CA PHE A 622 -25.91 -10.13 -9.59
C PHE A 622 -24.58 -10.76 -9.23
N ARG A 623 -24.61 -12.02 -8.78
CA ARG A 623 -23.40 -12.80 -8.50
C ARG A 623 -23.07 -13.68 -9.70
N VAL A 624 -21.92 -13.42 -10.30
CA VAL A 624 -21.41 -14.23 -11.41
C VAL A 624 -20.11 -14.91 -11.01
N ASP A 625 -19.79 -15.98 -11.72
CA ASP A 625 -18.50 -16.65 -11.60
C ASP A 625 -17.39 -15.79 -12.23
N ALA A 626 -16.29 -15.61 -11.52
CA ALA A 626 -15.08 -15.01 -12.04
C ALA A 626 -13.85 -15.84 -11.69
N ALA A 627 -12.86 -15.81 -12.59
CA ALA A 627 -11.57 -16.44 -12.37
C ALA A 627 -10.69 -15.55 -11.46
N PHE A 628 -10.27 -16.10 -10.33
CA PHE A 628 -9.26 -15.52 -9.45
C PHE A 628 -7.95 -16.30 -9.57
N ARG A 629 -6.83 -15.60 -9.45
CA ARG A 629 -5.50 -16.22 -9.51
C ARG A 629 -5.38 -17.26 -8.40
N ALA A 630 -4.85 -18.43 -8.73
CA ALA A 630 -4.48 -19.46 -7.78
C ALA A 630 -2.96 -19.58 -7.69
N TYR A 631 -2.48 -19.89 -6.50
CA TYR A 631 -1.06 -20.00 -6.17
C TYR A 631 -0.79 -21.32 -5.42
N ALA A 632 0.46 -21.79 -5.43
CA ALA A 632 0.83 -22.98 -4.66
C ALA A 632 0.90 -22.71 -3.15
N ASN A 633 1.13 -21.44 -2.77
CA ASN A 633 1.15 -20.96 -1.40
C ASN A 633 0.95 -19.44 -1.36
N ALA A 634 0.71 -18.91 -0.16
CA ALA A 634 0.47 -17.48 0.05
C ALA A 634 1.70 -16.59 -0.26
N GLY A 635 2.93 -17.11 -0.17
CA GLY A 635 4.14 -16.36 -0.54
C GLY A 635 4.21 -16.02 -2.04
N GLN A 636 3.70 -16.91 -2.90
CA GLN A 636 3.56 -16.61 -4.33
C GLN A 636 2.51 -15.53 -4.60
N SER A 637 1.37 -15.54 -3.88
CA SER A 637 0.37 -14.48 -3.94
C SER A 637 0.96 -13.13 -3.50
N TRP A 638 1.76 -13.15 -2.43
CA TRP A 638 2.48 -11.98 -1.93
C TRP A 638 3.40 -11.38 -2.99
N THR A 639 4.26 -12.21 -3.58
CA THR A 639 5.22 -11.80 -4.61
C THR A 639 4.52 -11.20 -5.84
N ASP A 640 3.44 -11.83 -6.29
CA ASP A 640 2.66 -11.35 -7.45
C ASP A 640 1.99 -10.00 -7.17
N HIS A 641 1.46 -9.81 -5.97
CA HIS A 641 0.92 -8.52 -5.54
C HIS A 641 1.99 -7.41 -5.52
N LYS A 642 3.21 -7.69 -5.01
CA LYS A 642 4.29 -6.68 -5.01
C LYS A 642 4.75 -6.35 -6.42
N LYS A 643 4.82 -7.33 -7.31
CA LYS A 643 5.13 -7.09 -8.72
C LYS A 643 4.18 -6.06 -9.35
N LEU A 644 2.89 -6.13 -9.05
CA LEU A 644 1.91 -5.13 -9.52
C LEU A 644 2.27 -3.72 -9.04
N LEU A 645 2.50 -3.54 -7.74
CA LEU A 645 2.82 -2.23 -7.14
C LEU A 645 4.14 -1.65 -7.66
N LEU A 646 5.12 -2.52 -7.93
CA LEU A 646 6.46 -2.11 -8.36
C LEU A 646 6.56 -1.83 -9.87
N SER A 647 5.70 -2.45 -10.69
CA SER A 647 5.83 -2.37 -12.16
C SER A 647 4.77 -1.51 -12.85
N ALA A 648 3.54 -1.41 -12.31
CA ALA A 648 2.51 -0.62 -12.99
C ALA A 648 2.78 0.89 -12.84
N SER A 649 2.65 1.63 -13.95
CA SER A 649 2.94 3.06 -14.03
C SER A 649 2.15 3.89 -13.03
N ARG A 650 0.87 3.55 -12.81
CA ARG A 650 -0.02 4.26 -11.87
C ARG A 650 0.48 4.30 -10.43
N TYR A 651 1.35 3.35 -10.03
CA TYR A 651 1.92 3.29 -8.68
C TYR A 651 3.26 4.02 -8.56
N GLN A 652 3.65 4.85 -9.54
CA GLN A 652 4.84 5.69 -9.41
C GLN A 652 4.81 6.57 -8.15
N PRO A 653 3.72 7.27 -7.79
CA PRO A 653 3.67 8.07 -6.56
C PRO A 653 3.79 7.22 -5.30
N PHE A 654 3.39 5.94 -5.37
CA PHE A 654 3.56 5.01 -4.26
C PHE A 654 5.03 4.60 -4.10
N ARG A 655 5.76 4.32 -5.20
CA ARG A 655 7.17 3.91 -5.13
C ARG A 655 8.09 4.97 -4.52
N GLU A 656 7.75 6.26 -4.68
CA GLU A 656 8.49 7.37 -4.06
C GLU A 656 8.45 7.32 -2.53
N VAL A 657 7.40 6.76 -1.93
CA VAL A 657 7.18 6.76 -0.48
C VAL A 657 6.87 5.36 0.07
N MET A 658 7.11 4.29 -0.70
CA MET A 658 6.67 2.93 -0.36
C MET A 658 7.35 2.36 0.90
N TYR A 659 8.42 3.00 1.36
CA TYR A 659 9.14 2.67 2.58
C TYR A 659 8.42 3.20 3.84
N ASP A 660 7.47 4.14 3.69
CA ASP A 660 6.71 4.77 4.77
C ASP A 660 5.26 4.26 4.78
N GLY A 661 4.81 3.78 5.94
CA GLY A 661 3.47 3.21 6.07
C GLY A 661 2.33 4.22 5.95
N THR A 662 2.55 5.47 6.36
CA THR A 662 1.53 6.52 6.37
C THR A 662 1.43 7.19 4.99
N LEU A 663 2.57 7.65 4.46
CA LEU A 663 2.65 8.25 3.13
C LEU A 663 2.31 7.21 2.05
N GLY A 664 2.78 5.98 2.21
CA GLY A 664 2.47 4.86 1.32
C GLY A 664 0.98 4.54 1.25
N ALA A 665 0.25 4.59 2.38
CA ALA A 665 -1.18 4.32 2.40
C ALA A 665 -1.99 5.35 1.58
N TRP A 666 -1.67 6.64 1.70
CA TRP A 666 -2.29 7.68 0.87
C TRP A 666 -1.85 7.59 -0.60
N ALA A 667 -0.58 7.29 -0.86
CA ALA A 667 -0.10 7.11 -2.22
C ALA A 667 -0.78 5.93 -2.95
N LEU A 668 -1.08 4.83 -2.25
CA LEU A 668 -1.91 3.74 -2.77
C LEU A 668 -3.31 4.22 -3.18
N LYS A 669 -3.94 5.07 -2.35
CA LYS A 669 -5.24 5.66 -2.66
C LYS A 669 -5.17 6.55 -3.90
N ARG A 670 -4.18 7.44 -3.99
CA ARG A 670 -3.95 8.30 -5.17
C ARG A 670 -3.72 7.49 -6.45
N ALA A 671 -3.03 6.36 -6.34
CA ALA A 671 -2.80 5.43 -7.44
C ALA A 671 -4.04 4.59 -7.83
N GLY A 672 -5.18 4.77 -7.14
CA GLY A 672 -6.42 4.05 -7.42
C GLY A 672 -6.40 2.59 -6.97
N TYR A 673 -5.68 2.26 -5.89
CA TYR A 673 -5.69 0.91 -5.31
C TYR A 673 -7.09 0.53 -4.79
N ALA A 674 -7.76 1.45 -4.10
CA ALA A 674 -9.09 1.24 -3.51
C ALA A 674 -10.03 2.42 -3.80
N THR A 675 -11.31 2.12 -4.05
CA THR A 675 -12.37 3.14 -4.21
C THR A 675 -12.86 3.69 -2.88
N ASP A 676 -12.72 2.92 -1.78
CA ASP A 676 -13.01 3.35 -0.41
C ASP A 676 -12.16 4.56 0.00
N SER A 677 -12.79 5.67 0.38
CA SER A 677 -12.10 6.91 0.80
C SER A 677 -11.35 6.75 2.11
N GLN A 678 -11.78 5.81 2.97
CA GLN A 678 -11.24 5.57 4.30
C GLN A 678 -10.17 4.47 4.31
N TYR A 679 -9.81 3.93 3.13
CA TYR A 679 -8.83 2.85 3.01
C TYR A 679 -7.48 3.18 3.66
N PRO A 680 -6.86 4.38 3.44
CA PRO A 680 -5.59 4.71 4.09
C PRO A 680 -5.67 4.71 5.61
N LEU A 681 -6.74 5.28 6.16
CA LEU A 681 -6.95 5.41 7.60
C LEU A 681 -7.22 4.05 8.27
N LYS A 682 -7.87 3.12 7.56
CA LYS A 682 -8.02 1.73 8.02
C LYS A 682 -6.65 1.05 8.15
N LEU A 683 -5.75 1.25 7.18
CA LEU A 683 -4.40 0.70 7.23
C LEU A 683 -3.59 1.33 8.37
N MET A 684 -3.57 2.66 8.50
CA MET A 684 -2.88 3.37 9.58
C MET A 684 -3.35 2.92 10.96
N ARG A 685 -4.67 2.72 11.14
CA ARG A 685 -5.24 2.19 12.38
C ARG A 685 -4.72 0.78 12.70
N ILE A 686 -4.59 -0.10 11.71
CA ILE A 686 -4.02 -1.43 11.90
C ILE A 686 -2.52 -1.32 12.25
N ILE A 687 -1.77 -0.46 11.56
CA ILE A 687 -0.35 -0.23 11.84
C ILE A 687 -0.14 0.23 13.29
N LYS A 688 -0.95 1.20 13.75
CA LYS A 688 -0.88 1.72 15.11
C LYS A 688 -1.32 0.71 16.16
N LEU A 689 -2.39 -0.05 15.91
CA LEU A 689 -2.96 -0.99 16.89
C LEU A 689 -2.01 -2.15 17.23
N TYR A 690 -1.16 -2.55 16.29
CA TYR A 690 -0.25 -3.71 16.44
C TYR A 690 1.23 -3.31 16.38
N ASP A 691 1.53 -2.02 16.58
CA ASP A 691 2.90 -1.47 16.53
C ASP A 691 3.70 -1.93 15.30
N LEU A 692 3.03 -2.04 14.16
CA LEU A 692 3.63 -2.62 12.95
C LEU A 692 4.75 -1.75 12.39
N HIS A 693 4.84 -0.47 12.79
CA HIS A 693 5.92 0.43 12.43
C HIS A 693 7.31 -0.13 12.82
N LEU A 694 7.40 -0.94 13.88
CA LEU A 694 8.63 -1.62 14.28
C LEU A 694 9.12 -2.64 13.23
N LEU A 695 8.23 -3.11 12.34
CA LEU A 695 8.60 -3.98 11.22
C LEU A 695 9.38 -3.22 10.14
N ASP A 696 9.32 -1.88 10.14
CA ASP A 696 10.00 -1.02 9.20
C ASP A 696 11.37 -0.53 9.69
N GLU A 697 11.79 -0.91 10.89
CA GLU A 697 13.07 -0.52 11.46
C GLU A 697 14.21 -1.45 11.04
N GLU A 698 15.27 -0.86 10.48
CA GLU A 698 16.50 -1.56 10.10
C GLU A 698 17.74 -0.84 10.64
N GLY A 699 18.84 -1.58 10.76
CA GLY A 699 20.16 -1.02 11.05
C GLY A 699 20.96 -0.80 9.75
N ILE A 700 22.23 -0.41 9.91
CA ILE A 700 23.18 -0.18 8.80
C ILE A 700 23.99 -1.44 8.47
#